data_AF-A0A3C0CX55-F1
#
_entry.id   AF-A0A3C0CX55-F1
#
_cell.length_a   1.000
_cell.length_b   1.000
_cell.length_c   1.000
_cell.angle_alpha   90.00
_cell.angle_beta   90.00
_cell.angle_gamma   90.00
#
_symmetry.space_group_name_H-M   'P 1'
#
loop_
_entity.id
_entity.type
_entity.pdbx_description
1 polymer ?
#
loop_
_entity_poly.entity_id
_entity_poly.type
_entity_poly.pdbx_seq_one_letter_code
_entity_poly.pdbx_strand_id
1 'polypeptide(L)'
;MRRKVVASLVTSLFVLTMLCLSLSVYAAKTVVTIDKSTVSSGTDLSGKFEILDVGINQFVHSTGTDQLKTGFWVKYNVLENEKIYLTNDRPNAYIAVGHAGYARFYPDEKIDLSKPGIHTAVSKVTLVKSGKNEPLILDKGVYVLTHRGSFIVLGLNGRPIGYTLTGKAEDSKDTYFYQDKDLIKNLTFVLCNLQNYRVYFKQLPQPSNVIPGGEIRVALALKDGDGSEFRVPARGPMKVTLYDQNLKEKVIYLEPEYEVSSSYKAPVSNGRFYGKLPLYIKPKKLVFEYTVTLIGADGQSKAIPVSKTVEGSAAAVNTPSSAVTRVGIYYPKASGGKSIGALGLLEGVRKEKGIEATLIDNLEPQTIFAYDVIVLPGVHKLGSAEIEENWRLNLSNYVDSGRGIMLTHDSCGYRHVFSVPLFPQICKANSKTDNKPTLMAVENNHPVTAGLVGKEFKHGYWDHINLIPGDKGKVLVKDKDGHDILVVGELGGGRVMAFGGIPGFNAKNVEAAPVAEELDIVIKGLKWLSGGTKRNVSLQQTKNTIFAETTNINNQSEVSYSNLPPAKFKFKMMFVSMSHCPWILNKDDAVEMVDDIHRMGFNAIWLIVYNIGRANYNSALAETMPEYCRGYFSKEICGRVPLCSEFDPLKCIIEEAHKRNIKVFAGFAPFNGGDRNYPNSFYKAHPEYLQYDKDEIKNLKSGKLKSAFDTRKIKGCPDRPEVRKYVLNLIKEVLDKYPVDGIGLDYIRYHNERACYCDYSENARKEYAKQHTELFEDEVEAKFSEDTIVNFVNNVKKLIGTAKPKVALMAYTHPVWANKFPLDYHSRRCSGEIVGAYPLSRVDELSKELATWAKICHPNTMAVPDLDFLAAYTDDGVAQKSAERVITELRIASKSGVDGVMLFHYGQLLKGYPDAQRAVHRPIFSPAPLRPSFNNKDMPVMQAIADELGGKGWKNK
;
A
#
# COMPACT_ATOMS: atom_id res chain seq x y z
N MET A 1 -33.61 -15.04 -45.53
CA MET A 1 -33.88 -13.68 -45.01
C MET A 1 -34.40 -13.63 -43.57
N ARG A 2 -35.29 -14.53 -43.11
CA ARG A 2 -35.86 -14.47 -41.73
C ARG A 2 -34.86 -14.63 -40.56
N ARG A 3 -33.71 -15.31 -40.73
CA ARG A 3 -32.71 -15.46 -39.64
C ARG A 3 -31.82 -14.24 -39.38
N LYS A 4 -31.59 -13.38 -40.38
CA LYS A 4 -30.75 -12.16 -40.21
C LYS A 4 -31.51 -11.01 -39.53
N VAL A 5 -32.83 -10.95 -39.69
CA VAL A 5 -33.68 -9.94 -39.03
C VAL A 5 -33.85 -10.24 -37.53
N VAL A 6 -33.94 -11.53 -37.14
CA VAL A 6 -34.04 -11.94 -35.73
C VAL A 6 -32.73 -11.68 -34.97
N ALA A 7 -31.57 -11.90 -35.60
CA ALA A 7 -30.28 -11.60 -34.97
C ALA A 7 -30.11 -10.10 -34.69
N SER A 8 -30.49 -9.22 -35.64
CA SER A 8 -30.40 -7.77 -35.43
C SER A 8 -31.37 -7.25 -34.37
N LEU A 9 -32.56 -7.86 -34.23
CA LEU A 9 -33.50 -7.50 -33.17
C LEU A 9 -33.01 -7.91 -31.78
N VAL A 10 -32.40 -9.10 -31.66
CA VAL A 10 -31.84 -9.59 -30.40
C VAL A 10 -30.63 -8.77 -29.96
N THR A 11 -29.75 -8.37 -30.88
CA THR A 11 -28.60 -7.50 -30.56
C THR A 11 -29.05 -6.10 -30.14
N SER A 12 -30.06 -5.52 -30.81
CA SER A 12 -30.63 -4.22 -30.41
C SER A 12 -31.35 -4.29 -29.06
N LEU A 13 -32.06 -5.39 -28.75
CA LEU A 13 -32.69 -5.60 -27.44
C LEU A 13 -31.64 -5.78 -26.34
N PHE A 14 -30.53 -6.47 -26.62
CA PHE A 14 -29.43 -6.69 -25.67
C PHE A 14 -28.66 -5.39 -25.38
N VAL A 15 -28.45 -4.54 -26.38
CA VAL A 15 -27.84 -3.21 -26.20
C VAL A 15 -28.79 -2.25 -25.47
N LEU A 16 -30.10 -2.31 -25.73
CA LEU A 16 -31.08 -1.51 -24.97
C LEU A 16 -31.19 -1.98 -23.51
N THR A 17 -31.12 -3.30 -23.27
CA THR A 17 -31.13 -3.90 -21.93
C THR A 17 -29.85 -3.56 -21.16
N MET A 18 -28.68 -3.59 -21.82
CA MET A 18 -27.41 -3.12 -21.24
C MET A 18 -27.39 -1.59 -21.02
N LEU A 19 -28.02 -0.79 -21.87
CA LEU A 19 -28.19 0.65 -21.62
C LEU A 19 -29.10 0.89 -20.41
N CYS A 20 -30.21 0.16 -20.29
CA CYS A 20 -31.11 0.23 -19.13
C CYS A 20 -30.44 -0.26 -17.83
N LEU A 21 -29.58 -1.30 -17.90
CA LEU A 21 -28.79 -1.80 -16.77
C LEU A 21 -27.61 -0.87 -16.39
N SER A 22 -27.04 -0.17 -17.36
CA SER A 22 -25.99 0.84 -17.10
C SER A 22 -26.54 2.17 -16.53
N LEU A 23 -27.83 2.45 -16.76
CA LEU A 23 -28.53 3.58 -16.13
C LEU A 23 -29.01 3.28 -14.70
N SER A 24 -29.05 2.02 -14.27
CA SER A 24 -29.52 1.61 -12.93
C SER A 24 -28.44 1.52 -11.84
N VAL A 25 -27.20 1.97 -12.11
CA VAL A 25 -26.14 2.05 -11.08
C VAL A 25 -26.10 3.43 -10.37
N TYR A 26 -26.99 4.36 -10.73
CA TYR A 26 -27.19 5.60 -9.96
C TYR A 26 -28.25 5.39 -8.88
N ALA A 27 -27.79 5.30 -7.62
CA ALA A 27 -28.54 5.30 -6.37
C ALA A 27 -29.62 4.20 -6.23
N ALA A 28 -29.44 3.28 -5.29
CA ALA A 28 -30.53 2.42 -4.85
C ALA A 28 -31.63 3.30 -4.23
N LYS A 29 -32.66 3.62 -5.01
CA LYS A 29 -33.82 4.39 -4.55
C LYS A 29 -34.63 3.53 -3.59
N THR A 30 -34.81 4.01 -2.36
CA THR A 30 -35.57 3.28 -1.34
C THR A 30 -37.06 3.61 -1.50
N VAL A 31 -37.82 2.66 -2.01
CA VAL A 31 -39.28 2.74 -2.07
C VAL A 31 -39.85 2.35 -0.71
N VAL A 32 -40.49 3.30 -0.04
CA VAL A 32 -41.19 3.11 1.22
C VAL A 32 -42.65 2.85 0.91
N THR A 33 -43.16 1.70 1.38
CA THR A 33 -44.58 1.34 1.26
C THR A 33 -45.18 1.21 2.65
N ILE A 34 -46.25 1.95 2.93
CA ILE A 34 -47.01 1.86 4.18
C ILE A 34 -48.29 1.07 3.89
N ASP A 35 -48.35 -0.14 4.41
CA ASP A 35 -49.49 -1.06 4.24
C ASP A 35 -50.50 -0.87 5.40
N LYS A 36 -51.81 -0.86 5.09
CA LYS A 36 -52.90 -0.75 6.06
C LYS A 36 -52.81 -1.78 7.19
N SER A 37 -52.27 -2.96 6.92
CA SER A 37 -52.10 -4.05 7.90
C SER A 37 -51.02 -3.78 8.97
N THR A 38 -50.12 -2.83 8.73
CA THR A 38 -49.01 -2.48 9.65
C THR A 38 -49.35 -1.37 10.64
N VAL A 39 -50.51 -0.75 10.51
CA VAL A 39 -50.96 0.39 11.33
C VAL A 39 -51.93 -0.09 12.41
N SER A 40 -51.75 0.36 13.66
CA SER A 40 -52.70 0.05 14.74
C SER A 40 -54.13 0.45 14.36
N SER A 41 -55.09 -0.43 14.60
CA SER A 41 -56.50 -0.30 14.22
C SER A 41 -57.07 1.11 14.47
N GLY A 42 -57.61 1.74 13.42
CA GLY A 42 -58.33 3.01 13.51
C GLY A 42 -57.81 4.15 12.62
N THR A 43 -56.78 3.93 11.81
CA THR A 43 -56.27 4.94 10.88
C THR A 43 -56.19 4.34 9.47
N ASP A 44 -57.04 4.80 8.56
CA ASP A 44 -57.17 4.27 7.19
C ASP A 44 -56.11 4.87 6.25
N LEU A 45 -54.84 4.85 6.66
CA LEU A 45 -53.73 5.47 5.94
C LEU A 45 -52.98 4.42 5.11
N SER A 46 -52.92 4.60 3.80
CA SER A 46 -52.09 3.81 2.89
C SER A 46 -51.39 4.71 1.90
N GLY A 47 -50.07 4.53 1.73
CA GLY A 47 -49.30 5.41 0.85
C GLY A 47 -47.95 4.81 0.50
N LYS A 48 -47.44 5.23 -0.67
CA LYS A 48 -46.17 4.76 -1.21
C LYS A 48 -45.38 5.94 -1.71
N PHE A 49 -44.16 6.10 -1.22
CA PHE A 49 -43.28 7.19 -1.64
C PHE A 49 -41.86 6.68 -1.76
N GLU A 50 -41.11 7.30 -2.65
CA GLU A 50 -39.73 6.95 -2.95
C GLU A 50 -38.86 8.10 -2.44
N ILE A 51 -38.04 7.83 -1.43
CA ILE A 51 -37.03 8.80 -1.01
C ILE A 51 -35.92 8.74 -2.04
N LEU A 52 -35.72 9.86 -2.73
CA LEU A 52 -34.70 10.02 -3.75
C LEU A 52 -33.37 10.45 -3.13
N ASP A 53 -33.42 11.34 -2.14
CA ASP A 53 -32.23 11.91 -1.50
C ASP A 53 -32.59 12.63 -0.18
N VAL A 54 -31.64 12.76 0.73
CA VAL A 54 -31.78 13.50 2.01
C VAL A 54 -30.45 14.15 2.33
N GLY A 55 -30.47 15.42 2.74
CA GLY A 55 -29.24 16.14 3.07
C GLY A 55 -29.42 17.24 4.11
N ILE A 56 -28.28 17.78 4.54
CA ILE A 56 -28.20 18.92 5.47
C ILE A 56 -27.36 20.02 4.81
N ASN A 57 -27.65 21.28 5.11
CA ASN A 57 -27.11 22.43 4.38
C ASN A 57 -25.64 22.79 4.74
N GLN A 58 -24.98 23.56 3.86
CA GLN A 58 -23.52 23.58 3.71
C GLN A 58 -22.75 24.62 4.56
N PHE A 59 -23.41 25.65 5.10
CA PHE A 59 -22.79 26.67 5.97
C PHE A 59 -23.82 27.26 6.93
N VAL A 60 -23.41 27.57 8.17
CA VAL A 60 -24.29 28.15 9.19
C VAL A 60 -23.66 29.40 9.79
N HIS A 61 -24.41 30.49 9.78
CA HIS A 61 -24.07 31.73 10.47
C HIS A 61 -24.45 31.60 11.95
N SER A 62 -23.50 31.89 12.85
CA SER A 62 -23.77 32.01 14.28
C SER A 62 -23.13 33.27 14.83
N THR A 63 -23.83 33.95 15.73
CA THR A 63 -23.34 35.09 16.52
C THR A 63 -22.58 34.65 17.78
N GLY A 64 -22.40 33.33 17.99
CA GLY A 64 -21.51 32.77 19.01
C GLY A 64 -22.13 32.54 20.39
N THR A 65 -23.41 32.86 20.63
CA THR A 65 -24.02 32.78 21.97
C THR A 65 -25.35 32.03 22.09
N ASP A 66 -25.96 31.57 21.00
CA ASP A 66 -27.29 30.91 21.04
C ASP A 66 -27.40 29.62 20.21
N GLN A 67 -28.48 28.87 20.45
CA GLN A 67 -28.86 27.63 19.77
C GLN A 67 -28.70 27.73 18.24
N LEU A 68 -27.91 26.83 17.65
CA LEU A 68 -27.71 26.81 16.20
C LEU A 68 -28.96 26.27 15.51
N LYS A 69 -29.49 27.02 14.54
CA LYS A 69 -30.50 26.53 13.60
C LYS A 69 -29.82 26.08 12.32
N THR A 70 -30.24 24.94 11.80
CA THR A 70 -29.76 24.40 10.53
C THR A 70 -30.92 23.75 9.78
N GLY A 71 -30.98 23.94 8.46
CA GLY A 71 -31.98 23.30 7.63
C GLY A 71 -31.51 21.92 7.16
N PHE A 72 -32.41 20.95 7.12
CA PHE A 72 -32.24 19.71 6.37
C PHE A 72 -33.26 19.67 5.23
N TRP A 73 -32.97 18.93 4.18
CA TRP A 73 -33.88 18.77 3.05
C TRP A 73 -34.06 17.29 2.71
N VAL A 74 -35.23 16.96 2.18
CA VAL A 74 -35.59 15.62 1.72
C VAL A 74 -36.16 15.76 0.31
N LYS A 75 -35.60 15.02 -0.64
CA LYS A 75 -36.11 14.86 -2.00
C LYS A 75 -36.84 13.54 -2.10
N TYR A 76 -38.07 13.57 -2.60
CA TYR A 76 -38.90 12.38 -2.68
C TYR A 76 -39.88 12.46 -3.85
N ASN A 77 -40.26 11.28 -4.36
CA ASN A 77 -41.39 11.09 -5.25
C ASN A 77 -42.56 10.50 -4.47
N VAL A 78 -43.77 10.87 -4.85
CA VAL A 78 -45.00 10.22 -4.37
C VAL A 78 -45.41 9.19 -5.41
N LEU A 79 -45.50 7.93 -5.00
CA LEU A 79 -45.89 6.82 -5.86
C LEU A 79 -47.38 6.50 -5.69
N GLU A 80 -47.92 6.59 -4.47
CA GLU A 80 -49.34 6.43 -4.13
C GLU A 80 -49.72 7.46 -3.05
N ASN A 81 -50.91 8.05 -3.18
CA ASN A 81 -51.15 9.41 -2.72
C ASN A 81 -52.04 9.46 -1.46
N GLU A 82 -51.43 9.69 -0.27
CA GLU A 82 -52.14 10.16 0.93
C GLU A 82 -51.23 11.03 1.84
N LYS A 83 -51.84 11.90 2.65
CA LYS A 83 -51.15 12.88 3.50
C LYS A 83 -50.50 12.23 4.72
N ILE A 84 -49.17 12.13 4.71
CA ILE A 84 -48.32 11.65 5.81
C ILE A 84 -47.18 12.63 6.05
N TYR A 85 -46.69 12.69 7.30
CA TYR A 85 -45.64 13.63 7.70
C TYR A 85 -44.37 12.91 8.15
N LEU A 86 -43.20 13.47 7.84
CA LEU A 86 -41.89 12.96 8.29
C LEU A 86 -41.29 13.83 9.43
N THR A 87 -40.75 13.20 10.48
CA THR A 87 -40.00 13.85 11.58
C THR A 87 -38.91 12.91 12.18
N ASN A 88 -38.06 13.37 13.12
CA ASN A 88 -36.98 12.58 13.75
C ASN A 88 -37.45 11.88 15.06
N ASP A 89 -37.02 10.64 15.34
CA ASP A 89 -37.65 9.73 16.33
C ASP A 89 -37.19 9.79 17.79
N ARG A 90 -36.05 10.44 18.11
CA ARG A 90 -35.58 10.49 19.51
C ARG A 90 -35.35 11.91 19.98
N PRO A 91 -35.94 12.29 21.14
CA PRO A 91 -35.54 13.48 21.89
C PRO A 91 -34.08 13.46 22.42
N ASN A 92 -33.22 12.56 21.93
CA ASN A 92 -31.89 12.23 22.42
C ASN A 92 -30.92 11.84 21.28
N ALA A 93 -31.15 12.29 20.03
CA ALA A 93 -30.14 12.13 18.98
C ALA A 93 -28.93 13.02 19.30
N TYR A 94 -27.78 12.41 19.61
CA TYR A 94 -26.54 13.10 19.94
C TYR A 94 -25.58 13.09 18.75
N ILE A 95 -24.94 14.24 18.55
CA ILE A 95 -23.97 14.49 17.48
C ILE A 95 -22.65 14.87 18.14
N ALA A 96 -21.55 14.23 17.76
CA ALA A 96 -20.22 14.61 18.24
C ALA A 96 -19.78 15.93 17.58
N VAL A 97 -19.30 16.88 18.39
CA VAL A 97 -18.73 18.16 17.93
C VAL A 97 -17.27 18.21 18.40
N GLY A 98 -16.34 17.86 17.50
CA GLY A 98 -14.91 17.82 17.82
C GLY A 98 -14.50 16.70 18.80
N HIS A 99 -13.38 16.87 19.50
CA HIS A 99 -12.76 15.82 20.32
C HIS A 99 -13.37 15.62 21.73
N ALA A 100 -14.32 16.45 22.20
CA ALA A 100 -14.79 16.37 23.60
C ALA A 100 -16.26 16.81 23.89
N GLY A 101 -17.11 17.07 22.88
CA GLY A 101 -18.47 17.59 23.09
C GLY A 101 -19.56 16.87 22.29
N TYR A 102 -20.81 16.92 22.77
CA TYR A 102 -21.98 16.42 22.05
C TYR A 102 -23.04 17.52 21.86
N ALA A 103 -23.87 17.40 20.84
CA ALA A 103 -24.98 18.31 20.58
C ALA A 103 -26.24 17.49 20.28
N ARG A 104 -27.41 18.00 20.64
CA ARG A 104 -28.69 17.34 20.46
C ARG A 104 -29.49 18.02 19.35
N PHE A 105 -30.08 17.23 18.45
CA PHE A 105 -30.75 17.72 17.23
C PHE A 105 -32.27 17.50 17.26
N TYR A 106 -33.06 18.53 16.96
CA TYR A 106 -34.52 18.47 16.91
C TYR A 106 -35.05 19.14 15.63
N PRO A 107 -35.85 18.48 14.79
CA PRO A 107 -36.58 19.17 13.74
C PRO A 107 -37.74 19.97 14.34
N ASP A 108 -37.82 21.25 14.00
CA ASP A 108 -38.90 22.14 14.45
C ASP A 108 -40.14 21.99 13.53
N GLU A 109 -39.93 21.56 12.28
CA GLU A 109 -40.96 21.43 11.25
C GLU A 109 -41.20 19.97 10.83
N LYS A 110 -42.44 19.65 10.45
CA LYS A 110 -42.85 18.36 9.88
C LYS A 110 -42.92 18.47 8.37
N ILE A 111 -42.33 17.51 7.66
CA ILE A 111 -42.35 17.50 6.19
C ILE A 111 -43.63 16.80 5.71
N ASP A 112 -44.49 17.53 5.01
CA ASP A 112 -45.65 16.95 4.29
C ASP A 112 -45.14 16.19 3.05
N LEU A 113 -45.44 14.90 2.95
CA LEU A 113 -45.04 14.05 1.82
C LEU A 113 -46.15 13.86 0.78
N SER A 114 -47.24 14.63 0.84
CA SER A 114 -48.39 14.47 -0.07
C SER A 114 -48.16 14.94 -1.51
N LYS A 115 -47.02 15.58 -1.80
CA LYS A 115 -46.67 16.06 -3.14
C LYS A 115 -45.21 15.77 -3.44
N PRO A 116 -44.86 15.21 -4.60
CA PRO A 116 -43.46 14.96 -4.95
C PRO A 116 -42.68 16.27 -4.97
N GLY A 117 -41.43 16.25 -4.51
CA GLY A 117 -40.60 17.45 -4.49
C GLY A 117 -39.38 17.35 -3.58
N ILE A 118 -38.70 18.50 -3.45
CA ILE A 118 -37.68 18.73 -2.45
C ILE A 118 -38.32 19.61 -1.38
N HIS A 119 -38.31 19.16 -0.14
CA HIS A 119 -38.79 19.94 0.98
C HIS A 119 -37.66 20.17 1.98
N THR A 120 -37.52 21.41 2.46
CA THR A 120 -36.53 21.80 3.46
C THR A 120 -37.25 22.09 4.76
N ALA A 121 -36.77 21.52 5.86
CA ALA A 121 -37.29 21.76 7.20
C ALA A 121 -36.18 22.29 8.12
N VAL A 122 -36.54 23.18 9.04
CA VAL A 122 -35.60 23.75 10.01
C VAL A 122 -35.43 22.83 11.21
N SER A 123 -34.18 22.69 11.66
CA SER A 123 -33.83 21.95 12.87
C SER A 123 -33.02 22.80 13.84
N LYS A 124 -33.29 22.58 15.11
CA LYS A 124 -32.66 23.18 16.27
C LYS A 124 -31.59 22.26 16.83
N VAL A 125 -30.39 22.80 17.01
CA VAL A 125 -29.26 22.12 17.64
C VAL A 125 -29.04 22.71 19.03
N THR A 126 -29.15 21.88 20.05
CA THR A 126 -28.89 22.23 21.46
C THR A 126 -27.56 21.65 21.89
N LEU A 127 -26.58 22.49 22.24
CA LEU A 127 -25.23 22.05 22.59
C LEU A 127 -25.17 21.53 24.04
N VAL A 128 -24.50 20.39 24.29
CA VAL A 128 -24.42 19.75 25.62
C VAL A 128 -23.03 19.17 25.88
N LYS A 129 -22.28 19.69 26.86
CA LYS A 129 -21.03 19.06 27.33
C LYS A 129 -21.34 17.76 28.08
N SER A 130 -20.39 16.82 28.21
CA SER A 130 -20.62 15.54 28.93
C SER A 130 -20.79 15.69 30.47
N GLY A 131 -21.17 16.88 30.95
CA GLY A 131 -21.57 17.20 32.32
C GLY A 131 -22.79 18.12 32.26
N LYS A 132 -23.71 17.97 33.21
CA LYS A 132 -25.04 18.59 33.19
C LYS A 132 -24.98 20.12 32.98
N ASN A 133 -25.50 20.57 31.82
CA ASN A 133 -26.05 21.90 31.52
C ASN A 133 -25.12 23.11 31.27
N GLU A 134 -23.86 22.93 30.86
CA GLU A 134 -23.06 24.07 30.34
C GLU A 134 -23.14 24.18 28.80
N PRO A 135 -23.40 25.38 28.23
CA PRO A 135 -23.35 25.59 26.79
C PRO A 135 -21.92 25.43 26.26
N LEU A 136 -21.75 24.68 25.17
CA LEU A 136 -20.48 24.61 24.45
C LEU A 136 -20.29 25.94 23.69
N ILE A 137 -19.22 26.68 23.99
CA ILE A 137 -18.80 27.83 23.18
C ILE A 137 -18.01 27.28 21.99
N LEU A 138 -18.47 27.54 20.77
CA LEU A 138 -17.77 27.18 19.54
C LEU A 138 -16.86 28.34 19.13
N ASP A 139 -15.57 28.05 18.95
CA ASP A 139 -14.64 28.98 18.34
C ASP A 139 -14.87 29.05 16.82
N LYS A 140 -14.29 30.05 16.14
CA LYS A 140 -14.30 30.08 14.68
C LYS A 140 -13.56 28.86 14.11
N GLY A 141 -14.22 28.10 13.24
CA GLY A 141 -13.61 26.90 12.66
C GLY A 141 -14.58 26.06 11.84
N VAL A 142 -14.04 24.98 11.26
CA VAL A 142 -14.77 23.97 10.49
C VAL A 142 -15.16 22.82 11.41
N TYR A 143 -16.45 22.65 11.69
CA TYR A 143 -16.95 21.57 12.55
C TYR A 143 -17.71 20.55 11.72
N VAL A 144 -17.31 19.28 11.80
CA VAL A 144 -18.01 18.18 11.14
C VAL A 144 -18.97 17.51 12.13
N LEU A 145 -20.25 17.44 11.76
CA LEU A 145 -21.24 16.68 12.51
C LEU A 145 -21.39 15.27 11.92
N THR A 146 -21.41 14.26 12.79
CA THR A 146 -21.77 12.88 12.45
C THR A 146 -23.05 12.50 13.21
N HIS A 147 -24.15 12.22 12.49
CA HIS A 147 -25.42 11.84 13.08
C HIS A 147 -25.57 10.32 13.24
N ARG A 148 -26.26 9.88 14.30
CA ARG A 148 -26.86 8.54 14.44
C ARG A 148 -28.31 8.71 14.90
N GLY A 149 -29.29 8.51 14.02
CA GLY A 149 -30.69 8.61 14.41
C GLY A 149 -31.65 8.20 13.29
N SER A 150 -32.90 7.97 13.68
CA SER A 150 -33.97 7.35 12.90
C SER A 150 -35.10 8.36 12.64
N PHE A 151 -35.77 8.29 11.48
CA PHE A 151 -36.96 9.11 11.19
C PHE A 151 -38.27 8.36 11.51
N ILE A 152 -39.29 9.06 12.03
CA ILE A 152 -40.68 8.59 12.19
C ILE A 152 -41.54 9.15 11.08
N VAL A 153 -42.41 8.29 10.53
CA VAL A 153 -43.58 8.74 9.78
C VAL A 153 -44.78 8.89 10.73
N LEU A 154 -45.33 10.10 10.80
CA LEU A 154 -46.51 10.45 11.57
C LEU A 154 -47.75 10.46 10.68
N GLY A 155 -48.87 9.98 11.22
CA GLY A 155 -50.17 10.08 10.57
C GLY A 155 -50.82 11.44 10.72
N LEU A 156 -51.98 11.61 10.08
CA LEU A 156 -52.78 12.85 10.10
C LEU A 156 -53.15 13.31 11.51
N ASN A 157 -53.30 12.39 12.47
CA ASN A 157 -53.59 12.67 13.87
C ASN A 157 -52.33 13.01 14.71
N GLY A 158 -51.16 13.10 14.07
CA GLY A 158 -49.87 13.35 14.72
C GLY A 158 -49.32 12.17 15.54
N ARG A 159 -49.99 11.01 15.55
CA ARG A 159 -49.51 9.81 16.24
C ARG A 159 -48.53 9.03 15.34
N PRO A 160 -47.49 8.41 15.93
CA PRO A 160 -46.60 7.50 15.20
C PRO A 160 -47.37 6.32 14.62
N ILE A 161 -47.15 6.01 13.34
CA ILE A 161 -47.89 4.94 12.64
C ILE A 161 -47.31 3.53 12.94
N GLY A 162 -46.06 3.42 13.43
CA GLY A 162 -45.46 2.15 13.86
C GLY A 162 -44.15 1.82 13.13
N TYR A 163 -43.04 1.94 13.87
CA TYR A 163 -41.63 1.64 13.55
C TYR A 163 -40.95 2.27 12.32
N THR A 164 -39.66 2.58 12.56
CA THR A 164 -38.65 3.12 11.65
C THR A 164 -38.73 2.51 10.25
N LEU A 165 -38.52 3.32 9.21
CA LEU A 165 -38.75 3.06 7.79
C LEU A 165 -38.20 1.74 7.16
N THR A 166 -37.74 0.70 7.86
CA THR A 166 -37.04 -0.50 7.36
C THR A 166 -37.70 -1.20 6.16
N GLY A 167 -37.02 -1.23 5.00
CA GLY A 167 -37.38 -2.09 3.87
C GLY A 167 -36.61 -3.41 3.90
N LYS A 168 -37.32 -4.54 3.81
CA LYS A 168 -36.74 -5.91 3.74
C LYS A 168 -36.64 -6.41 2.31
N ALA A 169 -35.54 -7.09 1.99
CA ALA A 169 -35.56 -8.37 1.29
C ALA A 169 -34.45 -9.27 1.86
N GLU A 170 -34.90 -10.20 2.70
CA GLU A 170 -34.32 -11.52 3.04
C GLU A 170 -32.82 -11.63 3.32
N ASP A 171 -32.48 -11.36 4.59
CA ASP A 171 -31.56 -12.11 5.49
C ASP A 171 -30.78 -11.24 6.50
N SER A 172 -31.05 -9.93 6.56
CA SER A 172 -30.49 -9.05 7.59
C SER A 172 -31.21 -9.19 8.94
N LYS A 173 -30.60 -9.86 9.91
CA LYS A 173 -30.77 -9.47 11.32
C LYS A 173 -29.95 -8.19 11.55
N ASP A 174 -30.61 -7.21 12.15
CA ASP A 174 -30.15 -5.85 12.47
C ASP A 174 -30.44 -4.79 11.39
N THR A 175 -31.73 -4.53 11.26
CA THR A 175 -32.35 -3.36 10.65
C THR A 175 -31.85 -2.04 11.28
N TYR A 176 -31.04 -1.30 10.52
CA TYR A 176 -30.84 0.13 10.68
C TYR A 176 -31.38 0.82 9.43
N PHE A 177 -32.22 1.83 9.59
CA PHE A 177 -32.46 2.74 8.47
C PHE A 177 -31.16 3.46 8.17
N TYR A 178 -30.66 3.24 6.95
CA TYR A 178 -29.40 3.74 6.41
C TYR A 178 -28.24 3.79 7.43
N GLN A 179 -27.45 2.71 7.46
CA GLN A 179 -26.00 2.90 7.41
C GLN A 179 -25.57 3.36 6.01
N ASP A 180 -26.33 4.27 5.35
CA ASP A 180 -25.69 5.02 4.31
C ASP A 180 -24.66 5.86 5.02
N LYS A 181 -23.40 5.45 4.86
CA LYS A 181 -22.33 6.36 5.18
C LYS A 181 -22.55 7.64 4.35
N ASP A 182 -23.22 7.62 3.19
CA ASP A 182 -23.38 8.78 2.31
C ASP A 182 -24.39 9.83 2.80
N LEU A 183 -25.49 9.42 3.46
CA LEU A 183 -26.46 10.34 4.09
C LEU A 183 -25.87 11.09 5.30
N ILE A 184 -24.88 10.47 5.96
CA ILE A 184 -24.25 10.95 7.21
C ILE A 184 -22.91 11.66 6.94
N LYS A 185 -22.35 11.49 5.74
CA LYS A 185 -21.09 12.12 5.34
C LYS A 185 -21.33 13.60 5.14
N ASN A 186 -20.87 14.42 6.09
CA ASN A 186 -20.32 15.78 5.92
C ASN A 186 -21.27 16.94 6.13
N LEU A 187 -21.97 16.94 7.24
CA LEU A 187 -22.45 18.21 7.74
C LEU A 187 -21.21 18.97 8.24
N THR A 188 -20.94 20.12 7.65
CA THR A 188 -19.81 20.98 8.00
C THR A 188 -20.37 22.34 8.32
N PHE A 189 -20.13 22.85 9.52
CA PHE A 189 -20.42 24.23 9.83
C PHE A 189 -19.11 25.00 9.85
N VAL A 190 -19.10 26.10 9.12
CA VAL A 190 -18.08 27.14 9.26
C VAL A 190 -18.77 28.35 9.83
N LEU A 191 -18.32 28.80 11.00
CA LEU A 191 -18.81 30.04 11.59
C LEU A 191 -18.16 31.22 10.85
N CYS A 192 -18.94 31.93 10.03
CA CYS A 192 -18.46 33.08 9.25
C CYS A 192 -19.31 34.33 9.51
N ASN A 193 -18.69 35.51 9.43
CA ASN A 193 -19.40 36.78 9.49
C ASN A 193 -20.07 37.05 8.14
N LEU A 194 -21.39 36.90 8.08
CA LEU A 194 -22.15 37.10 6.84
C LEU A 194 -22.24 38.56 6.36
N GLN A 195 -21.75 39.53 7.12
CA GLN A 195 -21.70 40.92 6.65
C GLN A 195 -20.49 41.17 5.74
N ASN A 196 -19.39 40.44 5.94
CA ASN A 196 -18.15 40.59 5.21
C ASN A 196 -17.57 39.21 4.91
N TYR A 197 -17.89 38.59 3.77
CA TYR A 197 -17.28 37.32 3.35
C TYR A 197 -17.21 37.24 1.83
N ARG A 198 -16.36 36.34 1.32
CA ARG A 198 -16.24 36.07 -0.12
C ARG A 198 -16.04 34.58 -0.39
N VAL A 199 -16.92 34.01 -1.21
CA VAL A 199 -16.72 32.67 -1.78
C VAL A 199 -16.08 32.79 -3.16
N TYR A 200 -15.08 31.97 -3.46
CA TYR A 200 -14.36 32.02 -4.73
C TYR A 200 -13.74 30.67 -5.10
N PHE A 201 -13.41 30.49 -6.39
CA PHE A 201 -12.73 29.29 -6.88
C PHE A 201 -11.22 29.37 -6.70
N LYS A 202 -10.60 28.27 -6.26
CA LYS A 202 -9.15 28.09 -6.20
C LYS A 202 -8.65 27.19 -7.33
N GLN A 203 -7.45 27.51 -7.83
CA GLN A 203 -6.69 26.66 -8.76
C GLN A 203 -7.46 26.30 -10.04
N LEU A 204 -8.13 27.28 -10.66
CA LEU A 204 -8.85 27.03 -11.92
C LEU A 204 -7.86 26.71 -13.06
N PRO A 205 -8.12 25.65 -13.85
CA PRO A 205 -7.26 25.29 -14.97
C PRO A 205 -7.36 26.34 -16.09
N GLN A 206 -6.22 26.65 -16.72
CA GLN A 206 -6.18 27.47 -17.92
C GLN A 206 -6.63 26.65 -19.13
N PRO A 207 -7.55 27.14 -19.99
CA PRO A 207 -8.00 26.39 -21.16
C PRO A 207 -6.87 25.88 -22.07
N SER A 208 -5.75 26.61 -22.14
CA SER A 208 -4.53 26.21 -22.87
C SER A 208 -3.83 24.97 -22.29
N ASN A 209 -3.97 24.72 -20.99
CA ASN A 209 -3.34 23.62 -20.26
C ASN A 209 -4.28 22.41 -20.11
N VAL A 210 -5.51 22.51 -20.61
CA VAL A 210 -6.52 21.47 -20.53
C VAL A 210 -6.35 20.45 -21.66
N ILE A 211 -6.17 19.19 -21.29
CA ILE A 211 -5.97 18.06 -22.22
C ILE A 211 -7.33 17.40 -22.53
N PRO A 212 -7.74 17.21 -23.79
CA PRO A 212 -8.93 16.43 -24.14
C PRO A 212 -8.87 15.01 -23.56
N GLY A 213 -9.96 14.53 -22.95
CA GLY A 213 -9.96 13.25 -22.21
C GLY A 213 -9.25 13.29 -20.85
N GLY A 214 -8.56 14.39 -20.53
CA GLY A 214 -7.85 14.59 -19.27
C GLY A 214 -8.78 14.92 -18.11
N GLU A 215 -8.22 14.82 -16.91
CA GLU A 215 -8.90 15.10 -15.65
C GLU A 215 -8.83 16.59 -15.31
N ILE A 216 -9.95 17.18 -14.90
CA ILE A 216 -10.03 18.52 -14.31
C ILE A 216 -10.30 18.38 -12.82
N ARG A 217 -9.55 19.11 -12.00
CA ARG A 217 -9.85 19.31 -10.58
C ARG A 217 -10.02 20.80 -10.25
N VAL A 218 -11.01 21.15 -9.44
CA VAL A 218 -11.34 22.53 -9.04
C VAL A 218 -11.69 22.56 -7.56
N ALA A 219 -11.31 23.61 -6.83
CA ALA A 219 -11.70 23.77 -5.42
C ALA A 219 -12.49 25.06 -5.17
N LEU A 220 -13.35 25.08 -4.16
CA LEU A 220 -14.02 26.30 -3.65
C LEU A 220 -13.46 26.67 -2.27
N ALA A 221 -13.32 27.98 -2.04
CA ALA A 221 -12.87 28.54 -0.77
C ALA A 221 -13.78 29.69 -0.34
N LEU A 222 -13.94 29.84 0.98
CA LEU A 222 -14.63 30.94 1.64
C LEU A 222 -13.60 31.73 2.44
N LYS A 223 -13.52 33.04 2.17
CA LYS A 223 -12.73 33.99 2.95
C LYS A 223 -13.67 34.81 3.83
N ASP A 224 -13.50 34.72 5.15
CA ASP A 224 -14.26 35.48 6.15
C ASP A 224 -13.77 36.95 6.21
N GLY A 225 -14.52 37.80 6.88
CA GLY A 225 -14.31 39.25 6.90
C GLY A 225 -13.06 39.69 7.65
N ASP A 226 -12.55 38.83 8.53
CA ASP A 226 -11.26 39.00 9.20
C ASP A 226 -10.07 38.48 8.37
N GLY A 227 -10.33 37.95 7.17
CA GLY A 227 -9.32 37.43 6.26
C GLY A 227 -9.02 35.94 6.41
N SER A 228 -9.60 35.25 7.40
CA SER A 228 -9.49 33.80 7.58
C SER A 228 -10.08 33.06 6.40
N GLU A 229 -9.49 31.94 5.99
CA GLU A 229 -9.92 31.21 4.82
C GLU A 229 -10.21 29.74 5.12
N PHE A 230 -11.37 29.27 4.66
CA PHE A 230 -11.89 27.95 4.89
C PHE A 230 -12.21 27.27 3.56
N ARG A 231 -12.00 25.96 3.47
CA ARG A 231 -12.43 25.20 2.29
C ARG A 231 -13.93 25.05 2.30
N VAL A 232 -14.54 25.17 1.12
CA VAL A 232 -15.98 24.94 0.95
C VAL A 232 -16.20 23.48 0.59
N PRO A 233 -16.95 22.69 1.39
CA PRO A 233 -17.26 21.31 1.04
C PRO A 233 -17.98 21.24 -0.32
N ALA A 234 -17.47 20.38 -1.20
CA ALA A 234 -18.08 20.14 -2.50
C ALA A 234 -19.30 19.20 -2.33
N ARG A 235 -20.46 19.62 -2.82
CA ARG A 235 -21.73 18.89 -2.60
C ARG A 235 -22.62 18.92 -3.84
N GLY A 236 -22.75 17.78 -4.50
CA GLY A 236 -23.37 17.70 -5.82
C GLY A 236 -22.46 18.27 -6.91
N PRO A 237 -22.81 18.04 -8.18
CA PRO A 237 -21.93 18.34 -9.29
C PRO A 237 -21.78 19.84 -9.56
N MET A 238 -20.57 20.27 -9.91
CA MET A 238 -20.30 21.61 -10.43
C MET A 238 -20.53 21.65 -11.94
N LYS A 239 -21.28 22.64 -12.42
CA LYS A 239 -21.47 22.85 -13.85
C LYS A 239 -20.25 23.54 -14.43
N VAL A 240 -19.72 22.99 -15.52
CA VAL A 240 -18.64 23.60 -16.30
C VAL A 240 -19.07 23.69 -17.76
N THR A 241 -19.17 24.91 -18.27
CA THR A 241 -19.47 25.18 -19.68
C THR A 241 -18.16 25.41 -20.42
N LEU A 242 -17.90 24.55 -21.40
CA LEU A 242 -16.76 24.63 -22.30
C LEU A 242 -17.18 25.28 -23.60
N TYR A 243 -16.37 26.19 -24.10
CA TYR A 243 -16.51 26.75 -25.44
C TYR A 243 -15.34 26.25 -26.27
N ASP A 244 -15.63 25.56 -27.38
CA ASP A 244 -14.61 25.11 -28.32
C ASP A 244 -13.99 26.30 -29.09
N GLN A 245 -13.12 26.00 -30.06
CA GLN A 245 -12.43 27.02 -30.86
C GLN A 245 -13.38 27.89 -31.69
N ASN A 246 -14.58 27.38 -32.02
CA ASN A 246 -15.64 28.08 -32.75
C ASN A 246 -16.68 28.69 -31.81
N LEU A 247 -16.41 28.74 -30.50
CA LEU A 247 -17.33 29.17 -29.45
C LEU A 247 -18.62 28.33 -29.35
N LYS A 248 -18.60 27.08 -29.84
CA LYS A 248 -19.71 26.16 -29.61
C LYS A 248 -19.65 25.65 -28.17
N GLU A 249 -20.77 25.75 -27.47
CA GLU A 249 -20.85 25.35 -26.07
C GLU A 249 -21.02 23.84 -25.89
N LYS A 250 -20.40 23.32 -24.84
CA LYS A 250 -20.63 22.00 -24.29
C LYS A 250 -20.62 22.07 -22.77
N VAL A 251 -21.64 21.52 -22.13
CA VAL A 251 -21.71 21.46 -20.66
C VAL A 251 -21.21 20.10 -20.18
N ILE A 252 -20.38 20.12 -19.13
CA ILE A 252 -20.02 18.95 -18.32
C ILE A 252 -20.27 19.25 -16.85
N TYR A 253 -20.23 18.19 -16.05
CA TYR A 253 -20.40 18.25 -14.61
C TYR A 253 -19.18 17.63 -13.92
N LEU A 254 -18.59 18.36 -12.97
CA LEU A 254 -17.50 17.84 -12.11
C LEU A 254 -18.11 17.32 -10.81
N GLU A 255 -17.76 16.11 -10.43
CA GLU A 255 -18.24 15.44 -9.22
C GLU A 255 -17.38 15.81 -7.99
N PRO A 256 -17.95 15.90 -6.77
CA PRO A 256 -17.19 16.11 -5.55
C PRO A 256 -16.11 15.03 -5.29
N GLU A 257 -14.93 15.43 -4.85
CA GLU A 257 -13.86 14.55 -4.37
C GLU A 257 -13.96 14.38 -2.84
N TYR A 258 -13.73 13.17 -2.37
CA TYR A 258 -13.85 12.81 -0.94
C TYR A 258 -12.55 12.17 -0.44
N GLU A 259 -12.08 12.61 0.72
CA GLU A 259 -10.93 12.05 1.45
C GLU A 259 -11.38 11.18 2.62
N VAL A 260 -10.73 10.03 2.82
CA VAL A 260 -10.96 9.16 3.98
C VAL A 260 -9.92 9.50 5.04
N SER A 261 -10.33 10.20 6.09
CA SER A 261 -9.46 10.53 7.22
C SER A 261 -9.30 9.33 8.16
N SER A 262 -8.09 9.09 8.65
CA SER A 262 -7.78 8.03 9.63
C SER A 262 -8.52 8.19 10.98
N SER A 263 -9.03 9.38 11.28
CA SER A 263 -9.78 9.69 12.50
C SER A 263 -11.30 9.68 12.33
N TYR A 264 -11.82 9.69 11.10
CA TYR A 264 -13.26 9.67 10.81
C TYR A 264 -13.55 8.65 9.70
N LYS A 265 -14.23 7.55 10.05
CA LYS A 265 -14.56 6.42 9.14
C LYS A 265 -15.52 6.77 7.98
N ALA A 266 -15.74 8.05 7.68
CA ALA A 266 -16.68 8.56 6.68
C ALA A 266 -15.96 9.54 5.75
N PRO A 267 -15.98 9.34 4.40
CA PRO A 267 -15.33 10.24 3.46
C PRO A 267 -15.81 11.69 3.59
N VAL A 268 -14.89 12.58 3.95
CA VAL A 268 -15.15 14.02 4.04
C VAL A 268 -14.83 14.64 2.70
N SER A 269 -15.76 15.43 2.13
CA SER A 269 -15.44 16.17 0.92
C SER A 269 -14.24 17.07 1.23
N ASN A 270 -13.17 16.90 0.46
CA ASN A 270 -11.94 17.66 0.67
C ASN A 270 -12.04 19.10 0.11
N GLY A 271 -13.24 19.50 -0.36
CA GLY A 271 -13.56 20.78 -0.96
C GLY A 271 -13.15 20.89 -2.43
N ARG A 272 -12.86 19.76 -3.08
CA ARG A 272 -12.50 19.68 -4.49
C ARG A 272 -13.60 18.99 -5.30
N PHE A 273 -13.63 19.30 -6.57
CA PHE A 273 -14.45 18.70 -7.60
C PHE A 273 -13.52 18.11 -8.65
N TYR A 274 -13.95 17.03 -9.29
CA TYR A 274 -13.20 16.23 -10.21
C TYR A 274 -14.09 15.79 -11.39
N GLY A 275 -13.57 15.80 -12.61
CA GLY A 275 -14.29 15.24 -13.75
C GLY A 275 -13.40 15.12 -14.98
N LYS A 276 -13.81 14.28 -15.94
CA LYS A 276 -13.09 14.07 -17.20
C LYS A 276 -13.69 14.89 -18.34
N LEU A 277 -12.81 15.36 -19.21
CA LEU A 277 -13.20 16.10 -20.41
C LEU A 277 -13.60 15.18 -21.55
N PRO A 278 -14.48 15.64 -22.46
CA PRO A 278 -14.71 14.97 -23.73
C PRO A 278 -13.41 14.84 -24.53
N LEU A 279 -13.17 13.66 -25.11
CA LEU A 279 -11.96 13.32 -25.87
C LEU A 279 -11.68 14.23 -27.08
N TYR A 280 -12.68 14.96 -27.55
CA TYR A 280 -12.66 15.69 -28.82
C TYR A 280 -12.76 17.22 -28.66
N ILE A 281 -12.78 17.74 -27.43
CA ILE A 281 -12.97 19.18 -27.19
C ILE A 281 -11.71 19.77 -26.54
N LYS A 282 -11.06 20.71 -27.24
CA LYS A 282 -10.05 21.60 -26.67
C LYS A 282 -10.69 22.96 -26.39
N PRO A 283 -11.00 23.29 -25.12
CA PRO A 283 -11.73 24.51 -24.80
C PRO A 283 -10.87 25.76 -25.06
N LYS A 284 -11.45 26.78 -25.68
CA LYS A 284 -10.91 28.14 -25.74
C LYS A 284 -11.30 28.95 -24.51
N LYS A 285 -12.46 28.63 -23.91
CA LYS A 285 -13.01 29.29 -22.73
C LYS A 285 -13.74 28.28 -21.86
N LEU A 286 -13.60 28.45 -20.55
CA LEU A 286 -14.26 27.65 -19.51
C LEU A 286 -15.06 28.57 -18.61
N VAL A 287 -16.29 28.20 -18.30
CA VAL A 287 -17.15 28.90 -17.33
C VAL A 287 -17.53 27.91 -16.24
N PHE A 288 -17.08 28.19 -15.02
CA PHE A 288 -17.37 27.38 -13.84
C PHE A 288 -18.53 28.01 -13.09
N GLU A 289 -19.56 27.23 -12.78
CA GLU A 289 -20.78 27.69 -12.12
C GLU A 289 -21.14 26.73 -10.98
N TYR A 290 -21.34 27.30 -9.79
CA TYR A 290 -21.75 26.55 -8.61
C TYR A 290 -22.57 27.44 -7.65
N THR A 291 -23.48 26.85 -6.89
CA THR A 291 -24.30 27.58 -5.91
C THR A 291 -24.00 27.09 -4.51
N VAL A 292 -23.61 28.01 -3.63
CA VAL A 292 -23.39 27.73 -2.21
C VAL A 292 -24.61 28.18 -1.41
N THR A 293 -25.16 27.30 -0.57
CA THR A 293 -26.30 27.63 0.31
C THR A 293 -25.80 27.98 1.70
N LEU A 294 -26.08 29.21 2.14
CA LEU A 294 -25.84 29.67 3.51
C LEU A 294 -27.12 29.58 4.32
N ILE A 295 -27.03 29.27 5.61
CA ILE A 295 -28.16 29.34 6.55
C ILE A 295 -27.86 30.35 7.65
N GLY A 296 -28.79 31.30 7.84
CA GLY A 296 -28.77 32.26 8.93
C GLY A 296 -29.05 31.61 10.28
N ALA A 297 -28.65 32.28 11.38
CA ALA A 297 -28.99 31.87 12.74
C ALA A 297 -30.52 31.80 12.98
N ASP A 298 -31.30 32.52 12.18
CA ASP A 298 -32.76 32.50 12.16
C ASP A 298 -33.34 31.25 11.48
N GLY A 299 -32.52 30.47 10.77
CA GLY A 299 -32.90 29.28 10.01
C GLY A 299 -33.16 29.55 8.52
N GLN A 300 -33.08 30.81 8.07
CA GLN A 300 -33.34 31.14 6.66
C GLN A 300 -32.15 30.79 5.77
N SER A 301 -32.42 30.13 4.65
CA SER A 301 -31.39 29.79 3.66
C SER A 301 -31.25 30.88 2.59
N LYS A 302 -30.01 31.19 2.22
CA LYS A 302 -29.66 32.07 1.10
C LYS A 302 -28.74 31.33 0.12
N ALA A 303 -29.18 31.20 -1.12
CA ALA A 303 -28.37 30.67 -2.21
C ALA A 303 -27.44 31.75 -2.77
N ILE A 304 -26.17 31.40 -2.96
CA ILE A 304 -25.14 32.30 -3.47
C ILE A 304 -24.55 31.67 -4.74
N PRO A 305 -24.90 32.19 -5.92
CA PRO A 305 -24.28 31.76 -7.15
C PRO A 305 -22.84 32.27 -7.18
N VAL A 306 -21.91 31.37 -7.48
CA VAL A 306 -20.50 31.66 -7.71
C VAL A 306 -20.19 31.23 -9.13
N SER A 307 -19.76 32.19 -9.96
CA SER A 307 -19.38 31.93 -11.34
C SER A 307 -18.01 32.53 -11.63
N LYS A 308 -17.21 31.82 -12.41
CA LYS A 308 -15.92 32.32 -12.88
C LYS A 308 -15.65 31.84 -14.29
N THR A 309 -15.39 32.80 -15.16
CA THR A 309 -14.92 32.57 -16.52
C THR A 309 -13.39 32.58 -16.55
N VAL A 310 -12.82 31.58 -17.21
CA VAL A 310 -11.41 31.52 -17.60
C VAL A 310 -11.35 31.47 -19.12
N GLU A 311 -10.85 32.54 -19.72
CA GLU A 311 -10.63 32.59 -21.16
C GLU A 311 -9.18 32.25 -21.45
N GLY A 312 -8.95 31.44 -22.47
CA GLY A 312 -7.61 31.18 -22.96
C GLY A 312 -7.08 32.50 -23.49
N SER A 313 -6.07 33.05 -22.82
CA SER A 313 -5.33 34.17 -23.38
C SER A 313 -4.76 33.72 -24.73
N ALA A 314 -4.98 34.52 -25.77
CA ALA A 314 -4.07 34.54 -26.91
C ALA A 314 -2.75 35.17 -26.43
N ALA A 315 -2.09 34.52 -25.49
CA ALA A 315 -0.81 34.91 -24.97
C ALA A 315 0.07 33.67 -25.09
N ALA A 316 0.91 33.75 -26.12
CA ALA A 316 2.09 32.95 -26.38
C ALA A 316 2.04 31.52 -25.84
N VAL A 317 2.21 30.56 -26.75
CA VAL A 317 3.25 29.56 -26.49
C VAL A 317 4.48 30.35 -26.05
N ASN A 318 4.66 30.53 -24.75
CA ASN A 318 5.97 30.63 -24.16
C ASN A 318 6.56 29.24 -24.45
N THR A 319 7.03 29.04 -25.67
CA THR A 319 8.42 28.71 -25.87
C THR A 319 9.14 29.60 -24.87
N PRO A 320 9.61 29.07 -23.73
CA PRO A 320 10.60 29.81 -22.98
C PRO A 320 11.65 30.15 -24.01
N SER A 321 11.96 31.44 -24.10
CA SER A 321 13.21 31.87 -24.71
C SER A 321 14.28 30.88 -24.28
N SER A 322 15.03 30.40 -25.25
CA SER A 322 16.06 29.38 -25.20
C SER A 322 17.29 29.78 -24.36
N ALA A 323 17.10 30.32 -23.15
CA ALA A 323 18.17 30.98 -22.38
C ALA A 323 18.37 30.51 -20.92
N VAL A 324 17.37 29.90 -20.26
CA VAL A 324 17.48 29.51 -18.83
C VAL A 324 17.11 28.04 -18.61
N THR A 325 18.02 27.27 -17.99
CA THR A 325 17.85 25.85 -17.62
C THR A 325 17.26 25.74 -16.20
N ARG A 326 16.09 25.12 -16.04
CA ARG A 326 15.48 24.90 -14.72
C ARG A 326 15.90 23.57 -14.14
N VAL A 327 16.37 23.58 -12.89
CA VAL A 327 16.99 22.44 -12.22
C VAL A 327 16.29 22.14 -10.89
N GLY A 328 15.74 20.93 -10.74
CA GLY A 328 15.20 20.45 -9.48
C GLY A 328 16.22 19.58 -8.75
N ILE A 329 16.64 19.98 -7.54
CA ILE A 329 17.60 19.24 -6.71
C ILE A 329 16.85 18.50 -5.62
N TYR A 330 16.94 17.17 -5.60
CA TYR A 330 16.17 16.35 -4.66
C TYR A 330 16.73 16.39 -3.23
N TYR A 331 15.87 16.79 -2.29
CA TYR A 331 16.18 16.96 -0.87
C TYR A 331 15.05 16.42 0.02
N PRO A 332 15.01 15.11 0.29
CA PRO A 332 13.90 14.44 0.99
C PRO A 332 13.92 14.61 2.51
N LYS A 333 14.76 15.51 3.06
CA LYS A 333 14.90 15.64 4.52
C LYS A 333 13.60 16.08 5.19
N ALA A 334 12.84 16.97 4.52
CA ALA A 334 11.53 17.43 5.00
C ALA A 334 10.48 16.32 5.08
N SER A 335 10.63 15.28 4.26
CA SER A 335 9.75 14.09 4.19
C SER A 335 10.36 12.86 4.90
N GLY A 336 11.36 13.03 5.76
CA GLY A 336 11.95 11.93 6.56
C GLY A 336 12.98 11.05 5.84
N GLY A 337 13.41 11.46 4.64
CA GLY A 337 14.50 10.87 3.88
C GLY A 337 15.88 11.49 4.20
N LYS A 338 16.90 11.09 3.44
CA LYS A 338 18.30 11.53 3.59
C LYS A 338 18.99 11.62 2.24
N SER A 339 19.56 12.77 1.93
CA SER A 339 20.49 13.02 0.83
C SER A 339 21.67 13.88 1.33
N ILE A 340 22.79 13.85 0.62
CA ILE A 340 24.00 14.64 0.93
C ILE A 340 24.46 15.41 -0.31
N GLY A 341 24.88 16.67 -0.10
CA GLY A 341 25.37 17.57 -1.15
C GLY A 341 24.29 18.44 -1.79
N ALA A 342 23.01 18.29 -1.42
CA ALA A 342 21.90 19.01 -2.05
C ALA A 342 21.96 20.53 -1.81
N LEU A 343 22.31 20.96 -0.60
CA LEU A 343 22.33 22.38 -0.23
C LEU A 343 23.57 23.08 -0.77
N GLY A 344 24.73 22.42 -0.70
CA GLY A 344 25.97 22.93 -1.29
C GLY A 344 25.88 23.02 -2.80
N LEU A 345 25.30 22.01 -3.47
CA LEU A 345 25.10 22.04 -4.92
C LEU A 345 24.16 23.18 -5.32
N LEU A 346 23.04 23.39 -4.60
CA LEU A 346 22.17 24.55 -4.81
C LEU A 346 22.93 25.87 -4.67
N GLU A 347 23.77 26.01 -3.64
CA GLU A 347 24.55 27.23 -3.40
C GLU A 347 25.53 27.53 -4.54
N GLY A 348 26.18 26.50 -5.09
CA GLY A 348 27.12 26.61 -6.20
C GLY A 348 26.42 27.00 -7.51
N VAL A 349 25.34 26.30 -7.86
CA VAL A 349 24.72 26.43 -9.19
C VAL A 349 23.79 27.63 -9.31
N ARG A 350 23.17 28.10 -8.22
CA ARG A 350 22.26 29.27 -8.26
C ARG A 350 22.94 30.58 -8.64
N LYS A 351 24.27 30.62 -8.60
CA LYS A 351 25.09 31.78 -8.97
C LYS A 351 25.31 31.87 -10.48
N GLU A 352 25.05 30.79 -11.22
CA GLU A 352 25.30 30.73 -12.66
C GLU A 352 24.18 31.40 -13.45
N LYS A 353 24.57 32.31 -14.37
CA LYS A 353 23.62 32.93 -15.28
C LYS A 353 23.06 31.89 -16.25
N GLY A 354 21.73 31.84 -16.38
CA GLY A 354 21.06 30.89 -17.24
C GLY A 354 20.78 29.53 -16.59
N ILE A 355 20.96 29.39 -15.27
CA ILE A 355 20.46 28.25 -14.49
C ILE A 355 19.57 28.75 -13.35
N GLU A 356 18.38 28.18 -13.24
CA GLU A 356 17.46 28.39 -12.13
C GLU A 356 17.33 27.07 -11.36
N ALA A 357 17.90 27.00 -10.15
CA ALA A 357 17.89 25.78 -9.35
C ALA A 357 17.06 25.93 -8.07
N THR A 358 16.26 24.92 -7.75
CA THR A 358 15.43 24.87 -6.54
C THR A 358 15.51 23.48 -5.88
N LEU A 359 15.10 23.41 -4.61
CA LEU A 359 14.95 22.12 -3.93
C LEU A 359 13.57 21.52 -4.23
N ILE A 360 13.52 20.22 -4.41
CA ILE A 360 12.29 19.43 -4.48
C ILE A 360 12.36 18.30 -3.44
N ASP A 361 11.23 17.94 -2.84
CA ASP A 361 11.16 16.95 -1.75
C ASP A 361 10.41 15.66 -2.12
N ASN A 362 9.90 15.61 -3.37
CA ASN A 362 9.20 14.48 -3.97
C ASN A 362 9.58 14.32 -5.46
N LEU A 363 9.36 13.13 -6.01
CA LEU A 363 9.66 12.66 -7.36
C LEU A 363 8.38 12.31 -8.13
N GLU A 364 7.25 12.89 -7.74
CA GLU A 364 5.98 12.75 -8.44
C GLU A 364 6.05 13.39 -9.83
N PRO A 365 5.33 12.88 -10.84
CA PRO A 365 5.37 13.42 -12.21
C PRO A 365 5.06 14.93 -12.28
N GLN A 366 4.06 15.41 -11.53
CA GLN A 366 3.72 16.84 -11.47
C GLN A 366 4.88 17.73 -11.01
N THR A 367 5.75 17.21 -10.14
CA THR A 367 6.88 17.96 -9.59
C THR A 367 8.06 17.89 -10.53
N ILE A 368 8.47 16.70 -10.97
CA ILE A 368 9.69 16.55 -11.75
C ILE A 368 9.56 17.14 -13.17
N PHE A 369 8.37 17.07 -13.79
CA PHE A 369 8.16 17.62 -15.14
C PHE A 369 8.16 19.15 -15.21
N ALA A 370 8.15 19.85 -14.06
CA ALA A 370 8.33 21.30 -14.00
C ALA A 370 9.78 21.73 -14.32
N TYR A 371 10.74 20.80 -14.27
CA TYR A 371 12.17 21.08 -14.45
C TYR A 371 12.73 20.49 -15.75
N ASP A 372 13.78 21.11 -16.27
CA ASP A 372 14.52 20.65 -17.45
C ASP A 372 15.58 19.61 -17.08
N VAL A 373 16.12 19.72 -15.86
CA VAL A 373 17.07 18.77 -15.27
C VAL A 373 16.68 18.41 -13.84
N ILE A 374 16.79 17.13 -13.47
CA ILE A 374 16.68 16.67 -12.08
C ILE A 374 18.04 16.21 -11.57
N VAL A 375 18.40 16.60 -10.34
CA VAL A 375 19.63 16.17 -9.67
C VAL A 375 19.26 15.30 -8.47
N LEU A 376 19.87 14.12 -8.37
CA LEU A 376 19.76 13.19 -7.25
C LEU A 376 21.09 13.16 -6.47
N PRO A 377 21.31 14.09 -5.53
CA PRO A 377 22.59 14.24 -4.85
C PRO A 377 22.75 13.19 -3.74
N GLY A 378 23.67 12.23 -3.88
CA GLY A 378 24.03 11.25 -2.83
C GLY A 378 22.84 10.77 -1.97
N VAL A 379 21.84 10.14 -2.59
CA VAL A 379 20.56 9.86 -1.92
C VAL A 379 20.66 8.54 -1.13
N HIS A 380 20.56 8.61 0.20
CA HIS A 380 20.65 7.45 1.07
C HIS A 380 19.27 6.88 1.44
N LYS A 381 18.25 7.74 1.55
CA LYS A 381 16.89 7.34 1.96
C LYS A 381 15.86 8.25 1.32
N LEU A 382 14.79 7.67 0.77
CA LEU A 382 13.65 8.42 0.24
C LEU A 382 12.74 8.91 1.37
N GLY A 383 11.94 9.94 1.07
CA GLY A 383 10.90 10.44 1.98
C GLY A 383 9.68 9.51 2.07
N SER A 384 8.82 9.71 3.07
CA SER A 384 7.66 8.86 3.36
C SER A 384 6.63 8.80 2.23
N ALA A 385 6.43 9.89 1.48
CA ALA A 385 5.52 9.93 0.33
C ALA A 385 5.98 9.05 -0.84
N GLU A 386 7.29 8.82 -0.99
CA GLU A 386 7.89 8.06 -2.09
C GLU A 386 7.92 6.55 -1.85
N ILE A 387 7.63 6.12 -0.61
CA ILE A 387 7.52 4.69 -0.27
C ILE A 387 6.19 4.13 -0.81
N GLU A 388 5.22 5.00 -1.12
CA GLU A 388 3.89 4.64 -1.62
C GLU A 388 3.77 4.69 -3.17
N GLU A 389 4.70 5.36 -3.89
CA GLU A 389 4.67 5.53 -5.35
C GLU A 389 5.87 4.93 -6.11
N ASN A 390 5.68 4.65 -7.41
CA ASN A 390 6.68 4.03 -8.30
C ASN A 390 7.74 5.03 -8.83
N TRP A 391 8.48 5.68 -7.93
CA TRP A 391 9.44 6.77 -8.24
C TRP A 391 10.48 6.45 -9.32
N ARG A 392 10.94 5.20 -9.43
CA ARG A 392 11.89 4.77 -10.48
C ARG A 392 11.29 4.88 -11.87
N LEU A 393 10.01 4.52 -12.00
CA LEU A 393 9.25 4.65 -13.24
C LEU A 393 9.07 6.13 -13.59
N ASN A 394 8.78 6.98 -12.61
CA ASN A 394 8.66 8.43 -12.82
C ASN A 394 9.94 9.04 -13.39
N LEU A 395 11.09 8.73 -12.79
CA LEU A 395 12.39 9.22 -13.27
C LEU A 395 12.78 8.65 -14.64
N SER A 396 12.44 7.39 -14.91
CA SER A 396 12.70 6.77 -16.22
C SER A 396 11.85 7.41 -17.31
N ASN A 397 10.57 7.64 -17.05
CA ASN A 397 9.65 8.34 -17.94
C ASN A 397 10.06 9.81 -18.16
N TYR A 398 10.60 10.44 -17.13
CA TYR A 398 11.12 11.79 -17.20
C TYR A 398 12.29 11.87 -18.20
N VAL A 399 13.28 10.96 -18.12
CA VAL A 399 14.36 10.92 -19.11
C VAL A 399 13.83 10.61 -20.53
N ASP A 400 12.85 9.71 -20.66
CA ASP A 400 12.25 9.32 -21.96
C ASP A 400 11.49 10.44 -22.64
N SER A 401 11.06 11.44 -21.85
CA SER A 401 10.44 12.64 -22.37
C SER A 401 11.43 13.62 -23.01
N GLY A 402 12.73 13.28 -23.04
CA GLY A 402 13.79 14.12 -23.57
C GLY A 402 14.45 15.03 -22.55
N ARG A 403 14.32 14.74 -21.25
CA ARG A 403 14.85 15.59 -20.16
C ARG A 403 16.09 15.00 -19.51
N GLY A 404 16.80 15.83 -18.75
CA GLY A 404 18.13 15.51 -18.23
C GLY A 404 18.12 15.06 -16.77
N ILE A 405 18.94 14.08 -16.41
CA ILE A 405 19.14 13.69 -15.00
C ILE A 405 20.62 13.59 -14.62
N MET A 406 20.96 14.10 -13.44
CA MET A 406 22.28 13.98 -12.83
C MET A 406 22.21 13.10 -11.58
N LEU A 407 23.03 12.06 -11.54
CA LEU A 407 23.23 11.17 -10.41
C LEU A 407 24.60 11.46 -9.81
N THR A 408 24.69 11.55 -8.48
CA THR A 408 25.99 11.70 -7.80
C THR A 408 26.20 10.62 -6.74
N HIS A 409 27.45 10.15 -6.63
CA HIS A 409 27.91 9.22 -5.59
C HIS A 409 26.99 7.99 -5.44
N ASP A 410 26.42 7.73 -4.26
CA ASP A 410 25.54 6.59 -4.00
C ASP A 410 24.36 6.47 -4.99
N SER A 411 23.87 7.61 -5.51
CA SER A 411 22.80 7.64 -6.53
C SER A 411 23.23 7.05 -7.88
N CYS A 412 24.54 6.88 -8.13
CA CYS A 412 25.08 6.25 -9.35
C CYS A 412 24.90 4.72 -9.39
N GLY A 413 24.22 4.14 -8.42
CA GLY A 413 23.92 2.71 -8.39
C GLY A 413 24.74 1.90 -7.39
N TYR A 414 25.30 2.52 -6.34
CA TYR A 414 26.25 1.85 -5.43
C TYR A 414 25.55 1.15 -4.26
N ARG A 415 24.75 1.87 -3.48
CA ARG A 415 24.14 1.33 -2.26
C ARG A 415 22.85 2.05 -1.89
N HIS A 416 22.30 1.69 -0.73
CA HIS A 416 21.06 2.24 -0.19
C HIS A 416 19.87 2.04 -1.14
N VAL A 417 19.01 3.06 -1.28
CA VAL A 417 17.85 3.04 -2.19
C VAL A 417 18.25 2.96 -3.66
N PHE A 418 19.52 3.20 -4.00
CA PHE A 418 20.12 3.04 -5.33
C PHE A 418 21.05 1.82 -5.45
N SER A 419 20.91 0.81 -4.58
CA SER A 419 21.62 -0.49 -4.73
C SER A 419 21.35 -1.20 -6.06
N VAL A 420 20.30 -0.79 -6.78
CA VAL A 420 20.04 -1.13 -8.17
C VAL A 420 20.25 0.12 -9.02
N PRO A 421 21.16 0.12 -10.01
CA PRO A 421 21.41 1.26 -10.90
C PRO A 421 20.14 1.72 -11.63
N LEU A 422 19.93 3.03 -11.70
CA LEU A 422 18.73 3.60 -12.34
C LEU A 422 18.81 3.59 -13.88
N PHE A 423 20.01 3.75 -14.44
CA PHE A 423 20.28 3.73 -15.90
C PHE A 423 21.51 2.87 -16.23
N PRO A 424 21.46 1.54 -16.02
CA PRO A 424 22.53 0.59 -16.31
C PRO A 424 23.09 0.63 -17.75
N GLN A 425 22.32 1.13 -18.74
CA GLN A 425 22.80 1.40 -20.10
C GLN A 425 23.91 2.46 -20.11
N ILE A 426 23.87 3.38 -19.16
CA ILE A 426 24.78 4.53 -19.08
C ILE A 426 25.89 4.21 -18.10
N CYS A 427 25.55 3.79 -16.88
CA CYS A 427 26.53 3.49 -15.85
C CYS A 427 26.01 2.52 -14.80
N LYS A 428 26.94 1.81 -14.17
CA LYS A 428 26.75 1.08 -12.91
C LYS A 428 27.89 1.45 -11.95
N ALA A 429 27.64 1.43 -10.66
CA ALA A 429 28.71 1.54 -9.68
C ALA A 429 29.48 0.22 -9.57
N ASN A 430 30.77 0.30 -9.27
CA ASN A 430 31.66 -0.85 -9.12
C ASN A 430 32.22 -0.93 -7.71
N SER A 431 32.99 0.07 -7.34
CA SER A 431 33.74 0.14 -6.09
C SER A 431 33.83 1.60 -5.63
N LYS A 432 34.57 1.83 -4.55
CA LYS A 432 34.78 3.15 -3.95
C LYS A 432 36.27 3.37 -3.79
N THR A 433 36.73 4.58 -4.11
CA THR A 433 38.10 5.01 -3.90
C THR A 433 38.15 6.07 -2.81
N ASP A 434 38.96 5.82 -1.79
CA ASP A 434 39.11 6.69 -0.63
C ASP A 434 40.39 7.52 -0.73
N ASN A 435 40.31 8.78 -0.29
CA ASN A 435 41.43 9.72 -0.14
C ASN A 435 42.22 10.01 -1.44
N LYS A 436 41.59 9.86 -2.61
CA LYS A 436 42.16 10.21 -3.91
C LYS A 436 41.28 11.21 -4.65
N PRO A 437 41.26 12.50 -4.24
CA PRO A 437 40.32 13.46 -4.81
C PRO A 437 40.69 13.91 -6.23
N THR A 438 41.88 13.56 -6.73
CA THR A 438 42.38 14.06 -8.01
C THR A 438 41.79 13.30 -9.19
N LEU A 439 41.17 14.07 -10.09
CA LEU A 439 40.49 13.64 -11.29
C LEU A 439 41.14 14.26 -12.53
N MET A 440 40.96 13.62 -13.67
CA MET A 440 41.46 14.07 -14.97
C MET A 440 40.38 13.88 -16.04
N ALA A 441 40.08 14.94 -16.79
CA ALA A 441 39.21 14.82 -17.96
C ALA A 441 39.96 14.13 -19.11
N VAL A 442 39.33 13.11 -19.70
CA VAL A 442 39.95 12.22 -20.72
C VAL A 442 39.29 12.30 -22.10
N GLU A 443 38.17 13.01 -22.24
CA GLU A 443 37.46 13.18 -23.50
C GLU A 443 37.46 14.63 -23.99
N ASN A 444 38.09 14.87 -25.14
CA ASN A 444 38.36 16.18 -25.72
C ASN A 444 37.17 16.84 -26.43
N ASN A 445 36.25 16.04 -26.97
CA ASN A 445 35.20 16.55 -27.86
C ASN A 445 33.82 16.63 -27.19
N HIS A 446 33.73 16.43 -25.86
CA HIS A 446 32.46 16.50 -25.15
C HIS A 446 32.23 17.88 -24.51
N PRO A 447 31.03 18.50 -24.65
CA PRO A 447 30.75 19.83 -24.08
C PRO A 447 30.97 19.94 -22.57
N VAL A 448 30.78 18.84 -21.83
CA VAL A 448 30.96 18.79 -20.36
C VAL A 448 32.42 18.95 -19.94
N THR A 449 33.37 18.47 -20.74
CA THR A 449 34.81 18.51 -20.46
C THR A 449 35.58 19.49 -21.34
N ALA A 450 34.88 20.31 -22.13
CA ALA A 450 35.48 21.30 -23.02
C ALA A 450 36.40 22.26 -22.24
N GLY A 451 37.69 22.31 -22.63
CA GLY A 451 38.71 23.15 -21.98
C GLY A 451 39.34 22.58 -20.70
N LEU A 452 38.97 21.37 -20.29
CA LEU A 452 39.48 20.69 -19.08
C LEU A 452 40.38 19.49 -19.36
N VAL A 453 40.51 19.04 -20.61
CA VAL A 453 41.27 17.82 -20.92
C VAL A 453 42.76 17.99 -20.66
N GLY A 454 43.34 16.94 -20.07
CA GLY A 454 44.74 16.93 -19.63
C GLY A 454 45.00 17.76 -18.38
N LYS A 455 43.99 18.43 -17.81
CA LYS A 455 44.10 19.10 -16.51
C LYS A 455 43.68 18.15 -15.40
N GLU A 456 44.56 18.03 -14.41
CA GLU A 456 44.20 17.44 -13.12
C GLU A 456 43.41 18.47 -12.30
N PHE A 457 42.33 18.04 -11.67
CA PHE A 457 41.57 18.85 -10.72
C PHE A 457 41.14 17.98 -9.53
N LYS A 458 40.63 18.59 -8.46
CA LYS A 458 40.19 17.86 -7.27
C LYS A 458 38.68 17.98 -7.08
N HIS A 459 38.00 16.87 -6.81
CA HIS A 459 36.62 16.92 -6.33
C HIS A 459 36.57 17.26 -4.84
N GLY A 460 35.46 17.83 -4.36
CA GLY A 460 35.38 18.44 -3.02
C GLY A 460 35.38 17.45 -1.85
N TYR A 461 34.89 16.23 -2.08
CA TYR A 461 34.81 15.17 -1.06
C TYR A 461 36.09 14.33 -0.96
N TRP A 462 36.23 13.53 0.11
CA TRP A 462 37.42 12.69 0.33
C TRP A 462 37.35 11.34 -0.39
N ASP A 463 36.16 10.85 -0.74
CA ASP A 463 35.96 9.64 -1.55
C ASP A 463 35.15 9.90 -2.82
N HIS A 464 35.16 8.92 -3.73
CA HIS A 464 34.28 8.86 -4.88
C HIS A 464 33.93 7.43 -5.25
N ILE A 465 32.81 7.26 -5.97
CA ILE A 465 32.38 5.97 -6.51
C ILE A 465 33.01 5.73 -7.88
N ASN A 466 33.66 4.59 -8.04
CA ASN A 466 34.17 4.11 -9.32
C ASN A 466 33.01 3.54 -10.13
N LEU A 467 32.89 3.99 -11.37
CA LEU A 467 31.82 3.63 -12.29
C LEU A 467 32.32 2.59 -13.29
N ILE A 468 31.37 1.82 -13.82
CA ILE A 468 31.52 1.02 -15.02
C ILE A 468 30.55 1.62 -16.05
N PRO A 469 31.04 2.09 -17.21
CA PRO A 469 30.17 2.56 -18.28
C PRO A 469 29.33 1.39 -18.83
N GLY A 470 28.05 1.65 -19.08
CA GLY A 470 27.19 0.75 -19.84
C GLY A 470 27.45 0.85 -21.34
N ASP A 471 26.66 0.12 -22.14
CA ASP A 471 26.77 0.07 -23.60
C ASP A 471 26.51 1.42 -24.29
N LYS A 472 25.73 2.30 -23.66
CA LYS A 472 25.47 3.68 -24.09
C LYS A 472 26.23 4.72 -23.25
N GLY A 473 27.14 4.28 -22.38
CA GLY A 473 27.93 5.13 -21.49
C GLY A 473 29.24 5.61 -22.13
N LYS A 474 29.52 6.91 -22.02
CA LYS A 474 30.79 7.52 -22.42
C LYS A 474 31.50 8.10 -21.21
N VAL A 475 32.72 7.62 -20.96
CA VAL A 475 33.58 8.11 -19.88
C VAL A 475 34.15 9.48 -20.27
N LEU A 476 34.05 10.44 -19.36
CA LEU A 476 34.58 11.80 -19.53
C LEU A 476 35.71 12.13 -18.57
N VAL A 477 35.68 11.58 -17.35
CA VAL A 477 36.65 11.87 -16.29
C VAL A 477 37.07 10.57 -15.62
N LYS A 478 38.37 10.42 -15.37
CA LYS A 478 38.97 9.32 -14.63
C LYS A 478 39.71 9.81 -13.39
N ASP A 479 39.97 8.92 -12.43
CA ASP A 479 40.93 9.19 -11.35
C ASP A 479 42.38 8.90 -11.78
N LYS A 480 43.34 9.04 -10.86
CA LYS A 480 44.77 8.74 -11.11
C LYS A 480 45.07 7.26 -11.33
N ASP A 481 44.23 6.36 -10.84
CA ASP A 481 44.40 4.93 -11.01
C ASP A 481 43.73 4.43 -12.31
N GLY A 482 43.03 5.33 -13.03
CA GLY A 482 42.36 5.05 -14.29
C GLY A 482 40.90 4.61 -14.16
N HIS A 483 40.32 4.65 -12.96
CA HIS A 483 38.90 4.35 -12.72
C HIS A 483 37.99 5.41 -13.33
N ASP A 484 36.82 5.01 -13.82
CA ASP A 484 35.86 5.91 -14.46
C ASP A 484 35.03 6.64 -13.40
N ILE A 485 35.07 7.97 -13.38
CA ILE A 485 34.42 8.77 -12.33
C ILE A 485 33.26 9.58 -12.86
N LEU A 486 33.32 10.01 -14.13
CA LEU A 486 32.20 10.70 -14.79
C LEU A 486 31.83 9.95 -16.06
N VAL A 487 30.59 9.45 -16.10
CA VAL A 487 30.03 8.77 -17.27
C VAL A 487 28.76 9.48 -17.70
N VAL A 488 28.61 9.72 -19.00
CA VAL A 488 27.44 10.37 -19.60
C VAL A 488 26.84 9.51 -20.70
N GLY A 489 25.58 9.72 -21.03
CA GLY A 489 25.01 9.20 -22.27
C GLY A 489 23.57 9.62 -22.50
N GLU A 490 23.01 9.17 -23.62
CA GLU A 490 21.66 9.54 -24.06
C GLU A 490 20.72 8.33 -24.05
N LEU A 491 19.47 8.53 -23.62
CA LEU A 491 18.47 7.47 -23.51
C LEU A 491 17.08 8.03 -23.79
N GLY A 492 16.29 7.41 -24.68
CA GLY A 492 14.94 7.86 -25.05
C GLY A 492 14.82 9.32 -25.51
N GLY A 493 15.92 9.93 -25.98
CA GLY A 493 15.99 11.36 -26.33
C GLY A 493 16.36 12.28 -25.18
N GLY A 494 16.41 11.78 -23.94
CA GLY A 494 16.94 12.46 -22.76
C GLY A 494 18.42 12.18 -22.53
N ARG A 495 18.98 12.78 -21.48
CA ARG A 495 20.41 12.73 -21.17
C ARG A 495 20.65 12.35 -19.71
N VAL A 496 21.65 11.54 -19.46
CA VAL A 496 22.01 11.06 -18.12
C VAL A 496 23.48 11.36 -17.88
N MET A 497 23.79 11.89 -16.69
CA MET A 497 25.14 12.12 -16.20
C MET A 497 25.28 11.46 -14.84
N ALA A 498 26.25 10.57 -14.68
CA ALA A 498 26.58 9.94 -13.42
C ALA A 498 27.99 10.34 -12.99
N PHE A 499 28.10 10.98 -11.84
CA PHE A 499 29.36 11.50 -11.30
C PHE A 499 29.64 10.84 -9.95
N GLY A 500 30.72 10.05 -9.87
CA GLY A 500 31.10 9.31 -8.66
C GLY A 500 31.41 10.18 -7.45
N GLY A 501 31.79 11.45 -7.64
CA GLY A 501 32.03 12.41 -6.56
C GLY A 501 30.74 12.97 -5.94
N ILE A 502 30.89 13.78 -4.88
CA ILE A 502 29.78 14.47 -4.19
C ILE A 502 29.89 15.99 -4.39
N PRO A 503 29.64 16.53 -5.59
CA PRO A 503 29.60 17.98 -5.76
C PRO A 503 28.54 18.56 -4.82
N GLY A 504 28.93 19.54 -4.00
CA GLY A 504 28.07 20.07 -2.93
C GLY A 504 28.40 19.58 -1.52
N PHE A 505 29.38 18.68 -1.34
CA PHE A 505 29.76 18.15 -0.04
C PHE A 505 31.29 18.05 0.10
N ASN A 506 31.86 18.61 1.17
CA ASN A 506 33.31 18.69 1.34
C ASN A 506 33.88 17.57 2.21
N ALA A 507 35.21 17.40 2.18
CA ALA A 507 35.94 16.42 2.97
C ALA A 507 35.73 16.50 4.50
N LYS A 508 35.16 17.58 5.03
CA LYS A 508 34.78 17.73 6.46
C LYS A 508 33.36 17.23 6.76
N ASN A 509 32.70 16.58 5.79
CA ASN A 509 31.30 16.13 5.88
C ASN A 509 30.30 17.29 6.07
N VAL A 510 30.55 18.42 5.40
CA VAL A 510 29.68 19.60 5.43
C VAL A 510 29.23 19.96 4.02
N GLU A 511 27.97 20.36 3.88
CA GLU A 511 27.41 20.95 2.65
C GLU A 511 28.24 22.20 2.28
N ALA A 512 28.82 22.19 1.08
CA ALA A 512 29.67 23.27 0.60
C ALA A 512 29.60 23.34 -0.92
N ALA A 513 29.50 24.55 -1.47
CA ALA A 513 29.46 24.74 -2.91
C ALA A 513 30.67 24.09 -3.62
N PRO A 514 30.47 23.36 -4.74
CA PRO A 514 31.59 22.95 -5.57
C PRO A 514 32.31 24.19 -6.11
N VAL A 515 33.62 24.06 -6.38
CA VAL A 515 34.48 25.17 -6.80
C VAL A 515 35.30 24.79 -8.03
N ALA A 516 35.88 25.80 -8.69
CA ALA A 516 36.83 25.65 -9.79
C ALA A 516 36.34 24.66 -10.87
N GLU A 517 37.16 23.69 -11.27
CA GLU A 517 36.86 22.73 -12.33
C GLU A 517 35.70 21.78 -11.98
N GLU A 518 35.50 21.44 -10.71
CA GLU A 518 34.35 20.63 -10.28
C GLU A 518 33.03 21.39 -10.51
N LEU A 519 33.00 22.69 -10.16
CA LEU A 519 31.85 23.54 -10.46
C LEU A 519 31.65 23.69 -11.97
N ASP A 520 32.72 23.89 -12.73
CA ASP A 520 32.66 24.02 -14.20
C ASP A 520 32.07 22.76 -14.86
N ILE A 521 32.45 21.56 -14.40
CA ILE A 521 31.86 20.28 -14.83
C ILE A 521 30.39 20.19 -14.47
N VAL A 522 30.00 20.57 -13.25
CA VAL A 522 28.59 20.56 -12.84
C VAL A 522 27.77 21.51 -13.72
N ILE A 523 28.24 22.73 -13.95
CA ILE A 523 27.54 23.73 -14.77
C ILE A 523 27.42 23.29 -16.23
N LYS A 524 28.51 22.85 -16.85
CA LYS A 524 28.51 22.34 -18.23
C LYS A 524 27.68 21.05 -18.34
N GLY A 525 27.71 20.21 -17.32
CA GLY A 525 26.86 19.04 -17.14
C GLY A 525 25.38 19.39 -17.19
N LEU A 526 24.92 20.31 -16.34
CA LEU A 526 23.53 20.77 -16.30
C LEU A 526 23.08 21.38 -17.63
N LYS A 527 23.93 22.19 -18.28
CA LYS A 527 23.64 22.77 -19.61
C LYS A 527 23.57 21.70 -20.70
N TRP A 528 24.42 20.68 -20.64
CA TRP A 528 24.37 19.56 -21.58
C TRP A 528 23.11 18.71 -21.35
N LEU A 529 22.78 18.40 -20.10
CA LEU A 529 21.60 17.62 -19.70
C LEU A 529 20.28 18.25 -20.17
N SER A 530 20.19 19.59 -20.20
CA SER A 530 18.97 20.30 -20.63
C SER A 530 18.75 20.28 -22.16
N GLY A 531 19.76 19.89 -22.93
CA GLY A 531 19.73 19.88 -24.40
C GLY A 531 19.16 18.61 -25.05
N GLY A 532 18.42 17.77 -24.31
CA GLY A 532 17.75 16.58 -24.85
C GLY A 532 16.63 16.93 -25.85
N THR A 533 16.28 15.98 -26.71
CA THR A 533 15.19 16.14 -27.70
C THR A 533 13.85 15.94 -27.02
N LYS A 534 13.27 17.04 -26.52
CA LYS A 534 11.99 17.03 -25.83
C LYS A 534 10.87 16.51 -26.74
N ARG A 535 10.21 15.44 -26.31
CA ARG A 535 9.03 14.88 -26.99
C ARG A 535 7.76 15.40 -26.31
N ASN A 536 6.73 15.69 -27.11
CA ASN A 536 5.37 15.92 -26.59
C ASN A 536 4.79 14.56 -26.17
N VAL A 537 5.17 14.08 -25.00
CA VAL A 537 4.63 12.84 -24.46
C VAL A 537 3.43 13.20 -23.60
N SER A 538 2.24 12.74 -23.99
CA SER A 538 1.12 12.74 -23.04
C SER A 538 1.47 11.79 -21.89
N LEU A 539 1.08 12.09 -20.65
CA LEU A 539 1.30 11.18 -19.51
C LEU A 539 0.68 9.77 -19.71
N GLN A 540 -0.17 9.60 -20.74
CA GLN A 540 -0.69 8.29 -21.18
C GLN A 540 0.19 7.57 -22.22
N GLN A 541 1.10 8.25 -22.91
CA GLN A 541 2.00 7.65 -23.91
C GLN A 541 3.33 7.14 -23.33
N THR A 542 3.75 7.57 -22.14
CA THR A 542 4.92 7.03 -21.41
C THR A 542 4.62 5.70 -20.73
N LYS A 543 4.02 4.74 -21.46
CA LYS A 543 3.85 3.40 -20.93
C LYS A 543 5.00 2.45 -21.22
N ASN A 544 5.96 2.69 -22.12
CA ASN A 544 6.79 1.56 -22.57
C ASN A 544 8.16 1.82 -23.22
N THR A 545 8.91 2.89 -22.94
CA THR A 545 10.19 3.08 -23.67
C THR A 545 11.46 3.06 -22.80
N ILE A 546 11.69 3.97 -21.85
CA ILE A 546 12.94 3.85 -21.04
C ILE A 546 12.84 2.85 -19.90
N PHE A 547 11.82 2.87 -19.04
CA PHE A 547 11.75 1.85 -17.98
C PHE A 547 11.61 0.45 -18.59
N ALA A 548 10.96 0.34 -19.76
CA ALA A 548 10.97 -0.86 -20.58
C ALA A 548 12.40 -1.18 -21.09
N GLU A 549 13.20 -0.23 -21.58
CA GLU A 549 14.60 -0.46 -21.96
C GLU A 549 15.53 -0.82 -20.78
N THR A 550 15.34 -0.21 -19.60
CA THR A 550 16.05 -0.50 -18.34
C THR A 550 15.63 -1.83 -17.73
N THR A 551 14.37 -2.20 -17.93
CA THR A 551 13.91 -3.58 -17.71
C THR A 551 14.23 -4.50 -18.89
N ASN A 552 14.65 -4.01 -20.07
CA ASN A 552 15.06 -4.76 -21.26
C ASN A 552 16.57 -4.97 -21.40
N ILE A 553 17.41 -4.39 -20.53
CA ILE A 553 18.72 -5.00 -20.24
C ILE A 553 18.56 -6.19 -19.26
N ASN A 554 17.46 -6.26 -18.53
CA ASN A 554 17.03 -7.48 -17.81
C ASN A 554 15.98 -8.33 -18.58
N ASN A 555 15.44 -7.81 -19.67
CA ASN A 555 14.69 -8.52 -20.72
C ASN A 555 15.43 -8.34 -22.05
N GLN A 556 16.67 -8.81 -22.13
CA GLN A 556 17.04 -9.39 -23.41
C GLN A 556 16.01 -10.50 -23.68
N SER A 557 15.24 -10.28 -24.75
CA SER A 557 13.95 -10.87 -25.13
C SER A 557 12.74 -10.36 -24.34
N GLU A 558 11.83 -9.67 -25.04
CA GLU A 558 10.40 -9.83 -24.80
C GLU A 558 10.10 -11.34 -24.85
N VAL A 559 10.22 -12.02 -23.72
CA VAL A 559 9.54 -13.30 -23.55
C VAL A 559 8.09 -12.93 -23.35
N SER A 560 7.32 -12.99 -24.43
CA SER A 560 5.87 -13.10 -24.37
C SER A 560 5.52 -14.19 -23.34
N TYR A 561 5.14 -13.77 -22.13
CA TYR A 561 4.66 -14.67 -21.08
C TYR A 561 3.31 -15.32 -21.45
N SER A 562 2.66 -14.78 -22.47
CA SER A 562 1.40 -15.27 -23.04
C SER A 562 1.50 -16.66 -23.66
N ASN A 563 2.72 -17.19 -23.94
CA ASN A 563 2.94 -18.49 -24.58
C ASN A 563 3.95 -19.40 -23.85
N LEU A 564 4.17 -19.22 -22.55
CA LEU A 564 5.05 -20.14 -21.82
C LEU A 564 4.48 -21.58 -21.78
N PRO A 565 5.32 -22.62 -21.90
CA PRO A 565 4.87 -24.00 -21.74
C PRO A 565 4.32 -24.22 -20.33
N PRO A 566 3.48 -25.24 -20.12
CA PRO A 566 3.03 -25.63 -18.80
C PRO A 566 4.20 -25.84 -17.85
N ALA A 567 4.04 -25.38 -16.61
CA ALA A 567 5.06 -25.46 -15.58
C ALA A 567 5.42 -26.92 -15.28
N LYS A 568 6.71 -27.21 -15.21
CA LYS A 568 7.25 -28.54 -14.89
C LYS A 568 8.15 -28.43 -13.68
N PHE A 569 7.69 -28.99 -12.57
CA PHE A 569 8.44 -29.07 -11.32
C PHE A 569 8.48 -30.53 -10.83
N LYS A 570 9.64 -30.97 -10.36
CA LYS A 570 9.81 -32.27 -9.70
C LYS A 570 9.35 -32.21 -8.25
N PHE A 571 9.58 -31.07 -7.59
CA PHE A 571 9.21 -30.84 -6.21
C PHE A 571 8.19 -29.69 -6.13
N LYS A 572 7.00 -29.99 -5.62
CA LYS A 572 5.87 -29.06 -5.57
C LYS A 572 5.36 -29.02 -4.14
N MET A 573 5.62 -27.92 -3.45
CA MET A 573 5.32 -27.80 -2.04
C MET A 573 4.22 -26.78 -1.74
N MET A 574 3.34 -27.14 -0.81
CA MET A 574 2.36 -26.23 -0.23
C MET A 574 2.80 -25.82 1.18
N PHE A 575 2.85 -24.52 1.46
CA PHE A 575 3.06 -24.03 2.82
C PHE A 575 1.75 -24.11 3.62
N VAL A 576 1.81 -24.62 4.84
CA VAL A 576 0.68 -24.76 5.75
C VAL A 576 1.08 -24.25 7.14
N SER A 577 0.30 -23.32 7.68
CA SER A 577 0.42 -22.92 9.08
C SER A 577 -0.89 -23.17 9.81
N MET A 578 -0.82 -23.87 10.95
CA MET A 578 -1.98 -24.07 11.83
C MET A 578 -2.54 -22.74 12.36
N SER A 579 -1.70 -21.70 12.47
CA SER A 579 -2.17 -20.35 12.83
C SER A 579 -3.05 -19.70 11.75
N HIS A 580 -2.98 -20.19 10.51
CA HIS A 580 -3.79 -19.72 9.39
C HIS A 580 -4.84 -20.75 8.94
N CYS A 581 -4.75 -21.99 9.46
CA CYS A 581 -5.70 -23.07 9.27
C CYS A 581 -6.26 -23.54 10.62
N PRO A 582 -6.87 -22.65 11.43
CA PRO A 582 -7.33 -22.99 12.78
C PRO A 582 -8.50 -23.98 12.80
N TRP A 583 -9.05 -24.37 11.64
CA TRP A 583 -10.14 -25.34 11.51
C TRP A 583 -9.65 -26.79 11.34
N ILE A 584 -8.34 -27.05 11.31
CA ILE A 584 -7.82 -28.43 11.31
C ILE A 584 -7.91 -28.95 12.75
N LEU A 585 -9.10 -29.41 13.14
CA LEU A 585 -9.41 -29.76 14.52
C LEU A 585 -9.38 -31.29 14.76
N ASN A 586 -9.42 -32.08 13.70
CA ASN A 586 -9.48 -33.54 13.81
C ASN A 586 -8.86 -34.20 12.58
N LYS A 587 -8.88 -35.53 12.61
CA LYS A 587 -8.35 -36.37 11.53
C LYS A 587 -9.00 -36.08 10.18
N ASP A 588 -10.32 -35.91 10.12
CA ASP A 588 -11.01 -35.71 8.84
C ASP A 588 -10.60 -34.40 8.18
N ASP A 589 -10.45 -33.32 8.97
CA ASP A 589 -9.98 -32.03 8.46
C ASP A 589 -8.54 -32.11 7.93
N ALA A 590 -7.68 -32.89 8.61
CA ALA A 590 -6.31 -33.14 8.16
C ALA A 590 -6.27 -34.00 6.88
N VAL A 591 -7.10 -35.05 6.78
CA VAL A 591 -7.23 -35.89 5.58
C VAL A 591 -7.69 -35.04 4.40
N GLU A 592 -8.70 -34.20 4.59
CA GLU A 592 -9.26 -33.34 3.55
C GLU A 592 -8.23 -32.35 3.02
N MET A 593 -7.51 -31.64 3.91
CA MET A 593 -6.40 -30.76 3.49
C MET A 593 -5.35 -31.52 2.66
N VAL A 594 -4.96 -32.72 3.10
CA VAL A 594 -3.98 -33.53 2.38
C VAL A 594 -4.52 -33.98 1.02
N ASP A 595 -5.80 -34.35 0.94
CA ASP A 595 -6.50 -34.69 -0.32
C ASP A 595 -6.54 -33.50 -1.27
N ASP A 596 -6.76 -32.29 -0.77
CA ASP A 596 -6.80 -31.06 -1.57
C ASP A 596 -5.43 -30.75 -2.17
N ILE A 597 -4.40 -30.81 -1.32
CA ILE A 597 -3.00 -30.64 -1.71
C ILE A 597 -2.61 -31.71 -2.75
N HIS A 598 -3.03 -32.97 -2.56
CA HIS A 598 -2.81 -34.04 -3.52
C HIS A 598 -3.51 -33.81 -4.86
N ARG A 599 -4.79 -33.42 -4.84
CA ARG A 599 -5.61 -33.15 -6.04
C ARG A 599 -5.03 -32.01 -6.88
N MET A 600 -4.51 -30.98 -6.23
CA MET A 600 -3.79 -29.88 -6.88
C MET A 600 -2.44 -30.29 -7.47
N GLY A 601 -1.97 -31.51 -7.21
CA GLY A 601 -0.72 -32.04 -7.78
C GLY A 601 0.53 -31.70 -6.97
N PHE A 602 0.40 -31.18 -5.74
CA PHE A 602 1.54 -31.01 -4.83
C PHE A 602 2.02 -32.36 -4.30
N ASN A 603 3.32 -32.47 -4.07
CA ASN A 603 3.96 -33.70 -3.55
C ASN A 603 4.79 -33.44 -2.29
N ALA A 604 4.70 -32.23 -1.71
CA ALA A 604 5.27 -31.90 -0.43
C ALA A 604 4.41 -30.89 0.34
N ILE A 605 4.49 -30.95 1.67
CA ILE A 605 3.88 -30.01 2.61
C ILE A 605 4.98 -29.46 3.51
N TRP A 606 5.06 -28.14 3.66
CA TRP A 606 5.80 -27.51 4.74
C TRP A 606 4.81 -27.06 5.82
N LEU A 607 4.74 -27.82 6.92
CA LEU A 607 3.82 -27.59 8.02
C LEU A 607 4.52 -26.87 9.16
N ILE A 608 4.06 -25.69 9.56
CA ILE A 608 4.62 -24.98 10.74
C ILE A 608 4.18 -25.69 12.03
N VAL A 609 5.13 -26.38 12.66
CA VAL A 609 4.94 -27.16 13.90
C VAL A 609 5.39 -26.43 15.15
N TYR A 610 6.26 -25.42 15.03
CA TYR A 610 6.64 -24.55 16.14
C TYR A 610 6.65 -23.09 15.71
N ASN A 611 5.77 -22.28 16.31
CA ASN A 611 5.70 -20.83 16.09
C ASN A 611 5.16 -20.16 17.36
N ILE A 612 5.38 -18.86 17.52
CA ILE A 612 4.90 -18.05 18.65
C ILE A 612 5.15 -18.71 20.02
N GLY A 613 6.29 -19.37 20.18
CA GLY A 613 6.67 -20.02 21.44
C GLY A 613 5.90 -21.32 21.77
N ARG A 614 5.26 -21.95 20.78
CA ARG A 614 4.29 -23.02 21.03
C ARG A 614 4.42 -24.13 19.99
N ALA A 615 4.13 -25.36 20.41
CA ALA A 615 4.14 -26.55 19.57
C ALA A 615 2.74 -26.90 19.02
N ASN A 616 2.67 -27.26 17.75
CA ASN A 616 1.50 -27.88 17.09
C ASN A 616 1.72 -29.40 16.92
N TYR A 617 2.32 -30.02 17.93
CA TYR A 617 2.57 -31.46 18.03
C TYR A 617 2.71 -31.81 19.51
N ASN A 618 2.68 -33.10 19.84
CA ASN A 618 2.84 -33.54 21.22
C ASN A 618 4.29 -33.38 21.72
N SER A 619 4.60 -32.20 22.26
CA SER A 619 5.91 -31.83 22.80
C SER A 619 5.95 -31.94 24.33
N ALA A 620 7.05 -32.47 24.85
CA ALA A 620 7.38 -32.43 26.27
C ALA A 620 8.22 -31.20 26.65
N LEU A 621 8.73 -30.47 25.65
CA LEU A 621 9.66 -29.34 25.82
C LEU A 621 8.97 -27.98 25.68
N ALA A 622 7.98 -27.88 24.79
CA ALA A 622 7.21 -26.68 24.54
C ALA A 622 5.73 -26.89 24.84
N GLU A 623 5.08 -25.88 25.43
CA GLU A 623 3.63 -25.86 25.56
C GLU A 623 2.96 -25.94 24.19
N THR A 624 1.85 -26.69 24.13
CA THR A 624 1.00 -26.73 22.94
C THR A 624 0.23 -25.42 22.78
N MET A 625 -0.29 -25.16 21.58
CA MET A 625 -1.22 -24.05 21.38
C MET A 625 -2.38 -24.09 22.40
N PRO A 626 -2.67 -22.98 23.11
CA PRO A 626 -3.87 -22.92 23.94
C PRO A 626 -5.12 -22.97 23.07
N GLU A 627 -6.22 -23.42 23.67
CA GLU A 627 -7.54 -23.57 23.05
C GLU A 627 -8.04 -22.30 22.33
N TYR A 628 -7.54 -21.12 22.71
CA TYR A 628 -7.87 -19.83 22.10
C TYR A 628 -6.60 -19.05 21.74
N CYS A 629 -6.03 -19.30 20.56
CA CYS A 629 -4.90 -18.53 20.08
C CYS A 629 -5.30 -17.45 19.06
N ARG A 630 -4.84 -16.21 19.30
CA ARG A 630 -5.03 -15.08 18.37
C ARG A 630 -4.16 -15.27 17.13
N GLY A 631 -4.79 -15.41 15.97
CA GLY A 631 -4.10 -15.40 14.69
C GLY A 631 -3.48 -14.03 14.35
N TYR A 632 -2.39 -14.04 13.57
CA TYR A 632 -1.64 -12.86 13.11
C TYR A 632 -2.48 -11.85 12.29
N PHE A 633 -3.69 -12.22 11.84
CA PHE A 633 -4.49 -11.46 10.87
C PHE A 633 -5.85 -10.96 11.38
N SER A 634 -6.24 -11.19 12.63
CA SER A 634 -7.37 -10.43 13.21
C SER A 634 -7.35 -10.48 14.75
N LYS A 635 -7.84 -9.42 15.38
CA LYS A 635 -8.03 -9.35 16.84
C LYS A 635 -9.17 -10.25 17.34
N GLU A 636 -9.90 -10.94 16.46
CA GLU A 636 -11.21 -11.54 16.73
C GLU A 636 -11.33 -13.03 16.36
N ILE A 637 -10.36 -13.64 15.66
CA ILE A 637 -10.37 -15.09 15.41
C ILE A 637 -9.77 -15.81 16.62
N CYS A 638 -10.67 -16.34 17.45
CA CYS A 638 -10.38 -17.27 18.54
C CYS A 638 -11.19 -18.56 18.31
N GLY A 639 -10.72 -19.44 17.43
CA GLY A 639 -11.30 -20.78 17.26
C GLY A 639 -10.69 -21.78 18.25
N ARG A 640 -11.50 -22.74 18.71
CA ARG A 640 -11.08 -23.83 19.60
C ARG A 640 -10.05 -24.71 18.90
N VAL A 641 -8.76 -24.59 19.21
CA VAL A 641 -7.74 -25.53 18.71
C VAL A 641 -7.65 -26.73 19.68
N PRO A 642 -7.82 -27.98 19.22
CA PRO A 642 -7.67 -29.15 20.08
C PRO A 642 -6.28 -29.19 20.67
N LEU A 643 -6.22 -29.49 21.95
CA LEU A 643 -4.95 -29.75 22.62
C LEU A 643 -4.30 -30.97 21.94
N CYS A 644 -2.98 -30.95 21.76
CA CYS A 644 -2.29 -32.09 21.13
C CYS A 644 -2.41 -33.40 21.93
N SER A 645 -2.90 -33.34 23.18
CA SER A 645 -3.29 -34.50 23.98
C SER A 645 -4.52 -35.24 23.43
N GLU A 646 -5.40 -34.55 22.71
CA GLU A 646 -6.62 -35.11 22.11
C GLU A 646 -6.44 -35.44 20.63
N PHE A 647 -5.67 -34.63 19.91
CA PHE A 647 -5.37 -34.82 18.49
C PHE A 647 -3.97 -34.29 18.16
N ASP A 648 -3.06 -35.17 17.72
CA ASP A 648 -1.73 -34.77 17.24
C ASP A 648 -1.77 -34.49 15.73
N PRO A 649 -1.84 -33.21 15.30
CA PRO A 649 -2.01 -32.88 13.89
C PRO A 649 -0.77 -33.24 13.07
N LEU A 650 0.45 -33.14 13.62
CA LEU A 650 1.66 -33.51 12.92
C LEU A 650 1.67 -35.01 12.60
N LYS A 651 1.35 -35.85 13.58
CA LYS A 651 1.25 -37.31 13.36
C LYS A 651 0.24 -37.64 12.26
N CYS A 652 -0.97 -37.09 12.37
CA CYS A 652 -2.06 -37.37 11.45
C CYS A 652 -1.74 -36.91 10.02
N ILE A 653 -1.22 -35.70 9.86
CA ILE A 653 -0.88 -35.14 8.55
C ILE A 653 0.23 -35.97 7.88
N ILE A 654 1.25 -36.41 8.63
CA ILE A 654 2.30 -37.29 8.11
C ILE A 654 1.70 -38.62 7.61
N GLU A 655 0.91 -39.30 8.44
CA GLU A 655 0.31 -40.59 8.09
C GLU A 655 -0.56 -40.51 6.83
N GLU A 656 -1.36 -39.44 6.71
CA GLU A 656 -2.26 -39.27 5.56
C GLU A 656 -1.55 -38.77 4.30
N ALA A 657 -0.53 -37.93 4.44
CA ALA A 657 0.31 -37.46 3.35
C ALA A 657 1.13 -38.60 2.74
N HIS A 658 1.72 -39.46 3.58
CA HIS A 658 2.51 -40.60 3.13
C HIS A 658 1.70 -41.60 2.31
N LYS A 659 0.42 -41.84 2.65
CA LYS A 659 -0.50 -42.66 1.83
C LYS A 659 -0.67 -42.15 0.40
N ARG A 660 -0.44 -40.86 0.18
CA ARG A 660 -0.57 -40.17 -1.11
C ARG A 660 0.78 -39.82 -1.73
N ASN A 661 1.88 -40.37 -1.21
CA ASN A 661 3.25 -40.05 -1.60
C ASN A 661 3.59 -38.55 -1.51
N ILE A 662 3.04 -37.87 -0.50
CA ILE A 662 3.34 -36.47 -0.20
C ILE A 662 4.36 -36.43 0.94
N LYS A 663 5.48 -35.75 0.72
CA LYS A 663 6.51 -35.52 1.74
C LYS A 663 6.06 -34.46 2.76
N VAL A 664 6.44 -34.62 4.02
CA VAL A 664 6.12 -33.64 5.08
C VAL A 664 7.38 -33.08 5.72
N PHE A 665 7.52 -31.75 5.64
CA PHE A 665 8.58 -30.97 6.27
C PHE A 665 8.04 -30.30 7.54
N ALA A 666 8.60 -30.64 8.70
CA ALA A 666 8.25 -30.04 9.97
C ALA A 666 8.94 -28.67 10.13
N GLY A 667 8.15 -27.61 10.17
CA GLY A 667 8.58 -26.22 10.17
C GLY A 667 8.73 -25.61 11.55
N PHE A 668 9.87 -24.96 11.80
CA PHE A 668 10.18 -24.27 13.04
C PHE A 668 10.44 -22.79 12.76
N ALA A 669 9.89 -21.93 13.62
CA ALA A 669 10.33 -20.55 13.79
C ALA A 669 11.24 -20.47 15.03
N PRO A 670 12.56 -20.70 14.89
CA PRO A 670 13.48 -21.11 15.96
C PRO A 670 13.41 -20.25 17.22
N PHE A 671 13.51 -18.94 17.05
CA PHE A 671 13.71 -18.01 18.15
C PHE A 671 12.42 -17.38 18.65
N ASN A 672 11.25 -17.89 18.25
CA ASN A 672 9.96 -17.35 18.69
C ASN A 672 9.65 -17.81 20.12
N GLY A 673 9.39 -16.86 21.02
CA GLY A 673 9.15 -17.12 22.44
C GLY A 673 7.76 -16.74 22.97
N GLY A 674 6.84 -16.36 22.08
CA GLY A 674 5.46 -16.00 22.42
C GLY A 674 5.17 -14.51 22.35
N ASP A 675 4.15 -14.09 23.11
CA ASP A 675 3.77 -12.69 23.28
C ASP A 675 3.55 -12.35 24.77
N ARG A 676 3.36 -11.06 25.07
CA ARG A 676 3.13 -10.55 26.43
C ARG A 676 2.12 -11.34 27.27
N ASN A 677 1.02 -11.80 26.65
CA ASN A 677 -0.06 -12.49 27.36
C ASN A 677 0.24 -13.99 27.52
N TYR A 678 0.97 -14.56 26.57
CA TYR A 678 1.29 -15.99 26.53
C TYR A 678 2.79 -16.21 26.26
N PRO A 679 3.67 -15.83 27.19
CA PRO A 679 5.08 -16.16 27.09
C PRO A 679 5.25 -17.68 27.15
N ASN A 680 6.24 -18.21 26.43
CA ASN A 680 6.66 -19.58 26.60
C ASN A 680 7.39 -19.78 27.93
N SER A 681 7.07 -20.87 28.65
CA SER A 681 7.59 -21.20 29.97
C SER A 681 9.12 -21.23 30.05
N PHE A 682 9.82 -21.68 29.01
CA PHE A 682 11.29 -21.64 28.94
C PHE A 682 11.81 -20.20 29.04
N TYR A 683 11.24 -19.29 28.26
CA TYR A 683 11.63 -17.87 28.30
C TYR A 683 11.07 -17.13 29.53
N LYS A 684 9.95 -17.57 30.09
CA LYS A 684 9.40 -17.04 31.35
C LYS A 684 10.31 -17.37 32.54
N ALA A 685 10.84 -18.60 32.56
CA ALA A 685 11.81 -19.04 33.57
C ALA A 685 13.18 -18.38 33.39
N HIS A 686 13.52 -17.98 32.15
CA HIS A 686 14.79 -17.35 31.80
C HIS A 686 14.62 -16.03 31.02
N PRO A 687 14.12 -14.95 31.66
CA PRO A 687 13.93 -13.65 31.00
C PRO A 687 15.26 -13.07 30.46
N GLU A 688 16.40 -13.44 31.04
CA GLU A 688 17.72 -13.07 30.57
C GLU A 688 18.06 -13.63 29.18
N TYR A 689 17.31 -14.64 28.71
CA TYR A 689 17.49 -15.25 27.39
C TYR A 689 16.81 -14.50 26.25
N LEU A 690 16.11 -13.40 26.54
CA LEU A 690 15.40 -12.65 25.52
C LEU A 690 16.33 -11.80 24.64
N GLN A 691 15.88 -11.63 23.40
CA GLN A 691 16.46 -10.68 22.46
C GLN A 691 15.92 -9.27 22.73
N TYR A 692 16.78 -8.27 22.57
CA TYR A 692 16.39 -6.86 22.58
C TYR A 692 17.00 -6.12 21.38
N ASP A 693 16.28 -5.14 20.85
CA ASP A 693 16.88 -4.05 20.07
C ASP A 693 17.48 -2.94 20.97
N LYS A 694 18.12 -1.93 20.34
CA LYS A 694 18.77 -0.82 21.08
C LYS A 694 17.78 0.02 21.89
N ASP A 695 16.57 0.23 21.39
CA ASP A 695 15.56 1.05 22.06
C ASP A 695 14.87 0.26 23.18
N GLU A 696 14.58 -1.02 22.96
CA GLU A 696 13.99 -1.93 23.94
C GLU A 696 14.89 -2.07 25.17
N ILE A 697 16.18 -2.36 24.98
CA ILE A 697 17.12 -2.50 26.11
C ILE A 697 17.31 -1.17 26.86
N LYS A 698 17.33 -0.05 26.13
CA LYS A 698 17.44 1.29 26.72
C LYS A 698 16.20 1.62 27.56
N ASN A 699 15.01 1.33 27.04
CA ASN A 699 13.74 1.56 27.74
C ASN A 699 13.58 0.65 28.97
N LEU A 700 14.07 -0.59 28.89
CA LEU A 700 14.11 -1.50 30.04
C LEU A 700 15.06 -0.98 31.13
N LYS A 701 16.30 -0.60 30.76
CA LYS A 701 17.29 -0.03 31.69
C LYS A 701 16.83 1.29 32.29
N SER A 702 16.06 2.10 31.56
CA SER A 702 15.52 3.37 32.05
C SER A 702 14.21 3.23 32.84
N GLY A 703 13.70 2.01 33.06
CA GLY A 703 12.42 1.75 33.73
C GLY A 703 11.18 2.23 32.95
N LYS A 704 11.32 2.61 31.68
CA LYS A 704 10.20 2.98 30.80
C LYS A 704 9.41 1.75 30.35
N LEU A 705 10.12 0.62 30.20
CA LEU A 705 9.52 -0.71 30.07
C LEU A 705 9.53 -1.35 31.48
N LYS A 706 8.38 -1.81 31.97
CA LYS A 706 8.28 -2.36 33.34
C LYS A 706 8.75 -3.80 33.41
N SER A 707 8.67 -4.52 32.30
CA SER A 707 9.08 -5.92 32.19
C SER A 707 9.63 -6.23 30.80
N ALA A 708 10.55 -7.18 30.74
CA ALA A 708 11.03 -7.80 29.52
C ALA A 708 9.90 -8.41 28.65
N PHE A 709 8.72 -8.65 29.25
CA PHE A 709 7.53 -9.19 28.61
C PHE A 709 6.51 -8.13 28.19
N ASP A 710 6.80 -6.83 28.37
CA ASP A 710 5.90 -5.75 27.93
C ASP A 710 5.99 -5.47 26.42
N THR A 711 6.93 -6.09 25.72
CA THR A 711 7.05 -6.00 24.25
C THR A 711 5.98 -6.84 23.56
N ARG A 712 5.55 -6.41 22.36
CA ARG A 712 4.47 -7.09 21.62
C ARG A 712 4.87 -8.47 21.08
N LYS A 713 6.17 -8.80 21.00
CA LYS A 713 6.68 -10.08 20.50
C LYS A 713 7.90 -10.52 21.32
N ILE A 714 7.80 -11.68 21.96
CA ILE A 714 8.89 -12.26 22.74
C ILE A 714 9.76 -13.12 21.81
N LYS A 715 11.07 -12.86 21.81
CA LYS A 715 12.05 -13.58 20.99
C LYS A 715 13.24 -13.99 21.85
N GLY A 716 13.76 -15.19 21.64
CA GLY A 716 15.01 -15.64 22.25
C GLY A 716 16.23 -15.04 21.56
N CYS A 717 17.25 -14.69 22.32
CA CYS A 717 18.53 -14.21 21.79
C CYS A 717 19.28 -15.35 21.06
N PRO A 718 19.53 -15.24 19.75
CA PRO A 718 20.25 -16.27 18.99
C PRO A 718 21.70 -16.48 19.43
N ASP A 719 22.31 -15.47 20.06
CA ASP A 719 23.71 -15.49 20.52
C ASP A 719 23.91 -16.40 21.73
N ARG A 720 22.84 -16.69 22.48
CA ARG A 720 22.91 -17.53 23.67
C ARG A 720 22.91 -19.03 23.33
N PRO A 721 23.91 -19.80 23.82
CA PRO A 721 23.98 -21.23 23.56
C PRO A 721 22.79 -21.98 24.15
N GLU A 722 22.21 -21.52 25.25
CA GLU A 722 21.05 -22.15 25.91
C GLU A 722 19.80 -22.04 25.03
N VAL A 723 19.59 -20.88 24.40
CA VAL A 723 18.49 -20.67 23.44
C VAL A 723 18.66 -21.57 22.22
N ARG A 724 19.87 -21.62 21.64
CA ARG A 724 20.17 -22.52 20.51
C ARG A 724 19.95 -23.98 20.88
N LYS A 725 20.39 -24.40 22.07
CA LYS A 725 20.21 -25.77 22.58
C LYS A 725 18.75 -26.14 22.77
N TYR A 726 17.94 -25.23 23.31
CA TYR A 726 16.49 -25.45 23.44
C TYR A 726 15.83 -25.72 22.08
N VAL A 727 16.16 -24.92 21.06
CA VAL A 727 15.62 -25.15 19.70
C VAL A 727 16.13 -26.47 19.10
N LEU A 728 17.42 -26.77 19.24
CA LEU A 728 17.97 -28.05 18.76
C LEU A 728 17.27 -29.25 19.42
N ASN A 729 16.91 -29.15 20.71
CA ASN A 729 16.16 -30.18 21.41
C ASN A 729 14.72 -30.33 20.89
N LEU A 730 14.04 -29.23 20.53
CA LEU A 730 12.73 -29.28 19.88
C LEU A 730 12.81 -29.99 18.51
N ILE A 731 13.82 -29.67 17.71
CA ILE A 731 14.05 -30.33 16.42
C ILE A 731 14.35 -31.82 16.64
N LYS A 732 15.20 -32.15 17.62
CA LYS A 732 15.52 -33.54 17.97
C LYS A 732 14.27 -34.31 18.40
N GLU A 733 13.43 -33.72 19.24
CA GLU A 733 12.18 -34.34 19.68
C GLU A 733 11.29 -34.73 18.49
N VAL A 734 11.17 -33.86 17.48
CA VAL A 734 10.42 -34.18 16.27
C VAL A 734 11.07 -35.30 15.47
N LEU A 735 12.40 -35.27 15.29
CA LEU A 735 13.15 -36.32 14.58
C LEU A 735 13.06 -37.70 15.27
N ASP A 736 12.98 -37.73 16.60
CA ASP A 736 12.86 -38.95 17.38
C ASP A 736 11.43 -39.52 17.32
N LYS A 737 10.41 -38.66 17.37
CA LYS A 737 8.99 -39.06 17.49
C LYS A 737 8.27 -39.29 16.18
N TYR A 738 8.64 -38.58 15.11
CA TYR A 738 7.85 -38.54 13.87
C TYR A 738 8.69 -38.93 12.65
N PRO A 739 8.14 -39.71 11.70
CA PRO A 739 8.82 -40.05 10.46
C PRO A 739 8.69 -38.91 9.44
N VAL A 740 9.21 -37.73 9.77
CA VAL A 740 9.22 -36.57 8.86
C VAL A 740 10.17 -36.79 7.69
N ASP A 741 9.88 -36.19 6.53
CA ASP A 741 10.76 -36.22 5.36
C ASP A 741 11.78 -35.08 5.37
N GLY A 742 11.49 -34.00 6.11
CA GLY A 742 12.36 -32.86 6.24
C GLY A 742 12.10 -31.99 7.48
N ILE A 743 13.07 -31.12 7.77
CA ILE A 743 12.98 -30.03 8.74
C ILE A 743 13.05 -28.71 7.97
N GLY A 744 12.10 -27.81 8.21
CA GLY A 744 12.09 -26.48 7.61
C GLY A 744 12.34 -25.39 8.65
N LEU A 745 13.21 -24.43 8.34
CA LEU A 745 13.49 -23.26 9.18
C LEU A 745 12.86 -22.01 8.57
N ASP A 746 11.87 -21.45 9.26
CA ASP A 746 11.26 -20.15 8.95
C ASP A 746 11.72 -19.11 9.97
N TYR A 747 11.72 -17.82 9.61
CA TYR A 747 12.20 -16.73 10.47
C TYR A 747 13.55 -17.00 11.15
N ILE A 748 14.47 -17.70 10.47
CA ILE A 748 15.83 -17.98 10.97
C ILE A 748 16.71 -16.72 10.90
N ARG A 749 16.41 -15.75 11.75
CA ARG A 749 17.04 -14.42 11.82
C ARG A 749 16.84 -13.76 13.19
N TYR A 750 17.59 -12.69 13.45
CA TYR A 750 17.34 -11.77 14.56
C TYR A 750 16.00 -11.04 14.37
N HIS A 751 15.31 -10.73 15.47
CA HIS A 751 14.02 -10.03 15.43
C HIS A 751 14.05 -8.71 14.62
N ASN A 752 15.07 -7.89 14.86
CA ASN A 752 15.31 -6.61 14.19
C ASN A 752 16.16 -6.74 12.91
N GLU A 753 16.33 -7.99 12.42
CA GLU A 753 17.13 -8.34 11.23
C GLU A 753 18.60 -7.90 11.28
N ARG A 754 19.09 -7.57 12.48
CA ARG A 754 20.43 -7.01 12.68
C ARG A 754 21.21 -7.75 13.76
N ALA A 755 20.87 -7.57 15.04
CA ALA A 755 21.61 -8.10 16.18
C ALA A 755 20.78 -8.08 17.48
N CYS A 756 21.25 -8.77 18.52
CA CYS A 756 20.71 -8.63 19.88
C CYS A 756 21.55 -7.62 20.69
N TYR A 757 20.95 -6.83 21.57
CA TYR A 757 21.65 -5.88 22.45
C TYR A 757 21.51 -6.22 23.94
N CYS A 758 21.25 -7.49 24.26
CA CYS A 758 21.33 -7.97 25.64
C CYS A 758 22.79 -7.99 26.12
N ASP A 759 23.01 -7.94 27.43
CA ASP A 759 24.37 -7.85 28.00
C ASP A 759 25.26 -9.04 27.59
N TYR A 760 24.68 -10.24 27.41
CA TYR A 760 25.42 -11.39 26.89
C TYR A 760 25.92 -11.17 25.46
N SER A 761 25.06 -10.67 24.56
CA SER A 761 25.40 -10.45 23.16
C SER A 761 26.43 -9.33 22.99
N GLU A 762 26.30 -8.26 23.79
CA GLU A 762 27.29 -7.19 23.86
C GLU A 762 28.68 -7.71 24.27
N ASN A 763 28.75 -8.54 25.31
CA ASN A 763 30.02 -9.13 25.74
C ASN A 763 30.57 -10.11 24.70
N ALA A 764 29.72 -10.94 24.10
CA ALA A 764 30.14 -11.88 23.06
C ALA A 764 30.69 -11.15 21.82
N ARG A 765 30.08 -10.03 21.41
CA ARG A 765 30.61 -9.18 20.33
C ARG A 765 31.95 -8.55 20.67
N LYS A 766 32.16 -8.11 21.92
CA LYS A 766 33.47 -7.58 22.36
C LYS A 766 34.56 -8.64 22.30
N GLU A 767 34.27 -9.87 22.72
CA GLU A 767 35.22 -10.97 22.58
C GLU A 767 35.49 -11.34 21.12
N TYR A 768 34.44 -11.32 20.28
CA TYR A 768 34.58 -11.51 18.84
C TYR A 768 35.47 -10.41 18.22
N ALA A 769 35.26 -9.14 18.57
CA ALA A 769 36.08 -8.02 18.09
C ALA A 769 37.56 -8.17 18.45
N LYS A 770 37.88 -8.73 19.63
CA LYS A 770 39.28 -9.00 20.02
C LYS A 770 39.94 -10.08 19.15
N GLN A 771 39.15 -11.01 18.61
CA GLN A 771 39.62 -12.09 17.74
C GLN A 771 39.63 -11.68 16.25
N HIS A 772 38.92 -10.61 15.92
CA HIS A 772 38.73 -10.07 14.57
C HIS A 772 39.15 -8.60 14.50
N THR A 773 40.41 -8.33 14.83
CA THR A 773 40.96 -6.95 14.89
C THR A 773 41.02 -6.26 13.53
N GLU A 774 40.79 -7.00 12.45
CA GLU A 774 40.67 -6.51 11.08
C GLU A 774 39.33 -5.83 10.76
N LEU A 775 38.29 -6.01 11.58
CA LEU A 775 36.93 -5.52 11.32
C LEU A 775 36.63 -4.21 12.07
N PHE A 776 35.91 -3.29 11.43
CA PHE A 776 35.32 -2.11 12.10
C PHE A 776 34.12 -2.50 12.99
N GLU A 777 33.71 -1.63 13.92
CA GLU A 777 32.67 -1.93 14.92
C GLU A 777 31.32 -2.37 14.31
N ASP A 778 30.89 -1.74 13.21
CA ASP A 778 29.68 -2.10 12.49
C ASP A 778 29.83 -3.38 11.66
N GLU A 779 31.03 -3.66 11.16
CA GLU A 779 31.35 -4.92 10.48
C GLU A 779 31.39 -6.10 11.46
N VAL A 780 31.94 -5.89 12.67
CA VAL A 780 31.93 -6.87 13.77
C VAL A 780 30.49 -7.27 14.09
N GLU A 781 29.59 -6.29 14.25
CA GLU A 781 28.18 -6.57 14.59
C GLU A 781 27.49 -7.41 13.50
N ALA A 782 27.66 -7.02 12.23
CA ALA A 782 27.07 -7.73 11.10
C ALA A 782 27.65 -9.15 10.95
N LYS A 783 28.98 -9.28 11.00
CA LYS A 783 29.68 -10.55 10.80
C LYS A 783 29.46 -11.54 11.94
N PHE A 784 29.48 -11.07 13.19
CA PHE A 784 29.16 -11.90 14.36
C PHE A 784 27.73 -12.44 14.30
N SER A 785 26.77 -11.61 13.92
CA SER A 785 25.37 -11.99 13.81
C SER A 785 25.16 -13.00 12.68
N GLU A 786 25.82 -12.80 11.52
CA GLU A 786 25.83 -13.75 10.41
C GLU A 786 26.40 -15.11 10.85
N ASP A 787 27.61 -15.12 11.43
CA ASP A 787 28.29 -16.35 11.86
C ASP A 787 27.47 -17.12 12.89
N THR A 788 26.81 -16.41 13.82
CA THR A 788 25.94 -17.04 14.82
C THR A 788 24.80 -17.83 14.18
N ILE A 789 24.11 -17.24 13.20
CA ILE A 789 23.00 -17.88 12.51
C ILE A 789 23.49 -19.01 11.59
N VAL A 790 24.55 -18.78 10.82
CA VAL A 790 25.16 -19.81 9.95
C VAL A 790 25.59 -21.03 10.78
N ASN A 791 26.26 -20.80 11.90
CA ASN A 791 26.67 -21.87 12.82
C ASN A 791 25.48 -22.61 13.43
N PHE A 792 24.39 -21.91 13.75
CA PHE A 792 23.18 -22.58 14.22
C PHE A 792 22.59 -23.50 13.14
N VAL A 793 22.49 -23.05 11.89
CA VAL A 793 21.98 -23.89 10.79
C VAL A 793 22.91 -25.08 10.52
N ASN A 794 24.24 -24.89 10.60
CA ASN A 794 25.21 -25.99 10.55
C ASN A 794 24.97 -27.03 11.66
N ASN A 795 24.67 -26.59 12.88
CA ASN A 795 24.34 -27.48 13.99
C ASN A 795 23.04 -28.26 13.75
N VAL A 796 22.02 -27.63 13.15
CA VAL A 796 20.79 -28.31 12.73
C VAL A 796 21.10 -29.39 11.68
N LYS A 797 21.89 -29.06 10.65
CA LYS A 797 22.29 -30.02 9.61
C LYS A 797 23.06 -31.21 10.20
N LYS A 798 23.99 -30.95 11.13
CA LYS A 798 24.74 -31.99 11.85
C LYS A 798 23.83 -32.88 12.69
N LEU A 799 22.87 -32.28 13.42
CA LEU A 799 21.88 -33.02 14.20
C LEU A 799 21.06 -33.96 13.31
N ILE A 800 20.55 -33.46 12.18
CA ILE A 800 19.80 -34.26 11.21
C ILE A 800 20.67 -35.40 10.65
N GLY A 801 21.89 -35.10 10.20
CA GLY A 801 22.81 -36.09 9.65
C GLY A 801 23.17 -37.21 10.64
N THR A 802 23.23 -36.89 11.94
CA THR A 802 23.51 -37.87 13.01
C THR A 802 22.27 -38.70 13.35
N ALA A 803 21.10 -38.07 13.47
CA ALA A 803 19.89 -38.73 13.95
C ALA A 803 19.14 -39.49 12.83
N LYS A 804 18.97 -38.85 11.66
CA LYS A 804 18.16 -39.34 10.54
C LYS A 804 18.74 -38.81 9.21
N PRO A 805 19.81 -39.41 8.66
CA PRO A 805 20.55 -38.86 7.50
C PRO A 805 19.74 -38.75 6.20
N LYS A 806 18.58 -39.42 6.11
CA LYS A 806 17.66 -39.32 4.95
C LYS A 806 16.69 -38.14 5.03
N VAL A 807 16.60 -37.47 6.19
CA VAL A 807 15.72 -36.32 6.40
C VAL A 807 16.39 -35.08 5.81
N ALA A 808 15.64 -34.32 5.02
CA ALA A 808 16.14 -33.11 4.38
C ALA A 808 16.11 -31.89 5.31
N LEU A 809 16.96 -30.90 5.04
CA LEU A 809 16.94 -29.58 5.65
C LEU A 809 16.52 -28.52 4.63
N MET A 810 15.57 -27.69 5.02
CA MET A 810 15.08 -26.57 4.24
C MET A 810 15.10 -25.28 5.06
N ALA A 811 15.26 -24.12 4.41
CA ALA A 811 14.97 -22.84 5.04
C ALA A 811 14.37 -21.83 4.05
N TYR A 812 13.57 -20.91 4.59
CA TYR A 812 13.14 -19.68 3.93
C TYR A 812 14.11 -18.56 4.32
N THR A 813 14.68 -17.87 3.32
CA THR A 813 15.84 -16.99 3.52
C THR A 813 15.59 -15.54 3.11
N HIS A 814 16.04 -14.60 3.94
CA HIS A 814 16.05 -13.14 3.79
C HIS A 814 17.19 -12.65 4.70
N PRO A 815 18.46 -12.39 4.26
CA PRO A 815 18.97 -11.80 3.00
C PRO A 815 20.14 -12.61 2.34
N VAL A 816 20.95 -12.01 1.45
CA VAL A 816 21.95 -12.70 0.58
C VAL A 816 22.93 -13.64 1.32
N TRP A 817 23.40 -13.29 2.52
CA TRP A 817 24.32 -14.16 3.27
C TRP A 817 23.69 -15.50 3.69
N ALA A 818 22.36 -15.59 3.75
CA ALA A 818 21.65 -16.84 4.05
C ALA A 818 21.81 -17.89 2.93
N ASN A 819 22.32 -17.50 1.74
CA ASN A 819 22.73 -18.45 0.70
C ASN A 819 23.84 -19.41 1.19
N LYS A 820 24.59 -19.03 2.25
CA LYS A 820 25.64 -19.87 2.85
C LYS A 820 25.10 -21.08 3.62
N PHE A 821 23.80 -21.14 3.91
CA PHE A 821 23.23 -22.24 4.69
C PHE A 821 23.35 -23.59 3.98
N PRO A 822 23.75 -24.68 4.68
CA PRO A 822 23.89 -26.02 4.10
C PRO A 822 22.54 -26.73 3.92
N LEU A 823 21.69 -26.20 3.04
CA LEU A 823 20.32 -26.66 2.84
C LEU A 823 20.25 -27.74 1.76
N ASP A 824 19.33 -28.70 1.87
CA ASP A 824 18.95 -29.57 0.74
C ASP A 824 17.94 -28.86 -0.17
N TYR A 825 17.09 -28.02 0.43
CA TYR A 825 16.10 -27.19 -0.28
C TYR A 825 16.22 -25.74 0.18
N HIS A 826 16.45 -24.83 -0.75
CA HIS A 826 16.63 -23.41 -0.47
C HIS A 826 15.46 -22.61 -1.03
N SER A 827 14.70 -21.98 -0.14
CA SER A 827 13.58 -21.13 -0.53
C SER A 827 13.83 -19.66 -0.22
N ARG A 828 13.29 -18.83 -1.11
CA ARG A 828 13.30 -17.38 -1.03
C ARG A 828 12.04 -16.85 -1.71
N ARG A 829 11.51 -15.76 -1.19
CA ARG A 829 10.37 -15.07 -1.79
C ARG A 829 10.72 -14.52 -3.17
N CYS A 830 10.04 -15.06 -4.17
CA CYS A 830 10.15 -14.65 -5.57
C CYS A 830 8.88 -13.92 -6.05
N SER A 831 7.86 -13.82 -5.20
CA SER A 831 6.63 -13.08 -5.50
C SER A 831 6.10 -12.26 -4.30
N GLY A 832 5.46 -11.12 -4.56
CA GLY A 832 5.20 -10.07 -3.55
C GLY A 832 3.81 -10.09 -2.91
N GLU A 833 3.72 -9.49 -1.71
CA GLU A 833 2.56 -9.51 -0.79
C GLU A 833 2.23 -8.12 -0.19
N ILE A 834 3.24 -7.32 0.18
CA ILE A 834 3.05 -6.21 1.15
C ILE A 834 2.75 -4.84 0.50
N VAL A 835 3.01 -4.67 -0.82
CA VAL A 835 2.83 -3.38 -1.53
C VAL A 835 2.34 -3.57 -2.99
N GLY A 836 1.79 -4.74 -3.33
CA GLY A 836 1.46 -5.09 -4.72
C GLY A 836 2.14 -6.36 -5.22
N ALA A 837 1.51 -7.04 -6.19
CA ALA A 837 2.12 -8.17 -6.89
C ALA A 837 3.35 -7.69 -7.67
N TYR A 838 4.51 -8.33 -7.47
CA TYR A 838 5.75 -7.97 -8.17
C TYR A 838 5.60 -8.00 -9.69
N PRO A 839 6.30 -7.17 -10.48
CA PRO A 839 6.32 -7.35 -11.94
C PRO A 839 6.75 -8.78 -12.32
N LEU A 840 6.18 -9.36 -13.39
CA LEU A 840 6.53 -10.71 -13.84
C LEU A 840 8.03 -10.88 -14.14
N SER A 841 8.68 -9.83 -14.65
CA SER A 841 10.14 -9.78 -14.83
C SER A 841 10.92 -9.88 -13.51
N ARG A 842 10.39 -9.32 -12.43
CA ARG A 842 11.00 -9.45 -11.08
C ARG A 842 10.83 -10.87 -10.53
N VAL A 843 9.72 -11.53 -10.83
CA VAL A 843 9.52 -12.94 -10.49
C VAL A 843 10.54 -13.82 -11.23
N ASP A 844 10.78 -13.56 -12.52
CA ASP A 844 11.81 -14.23 -13.33
C ASP A 844 13.23 -13.98 -12.77
N GLU A 845 13.58 -12.72 -12.51
CA GLU A 845 14.88 -12.33 -11.96
C GLU A 845 15.16 -13.01 -10.61
N LEU A 846 14.23 -12.93 -9.66
CA LEU A 846 14.40 -13.53 -8.33
C LEU A 846 14.47 -15.06 -8.40
N SER A 847 13.71 -15.69 -9.31
CA SER A 847 13.73 -17.14 -9.50
C SER A 847 15.08 -17.60 -10.09
N LYS A 848 15.62 -16.86 -11.08
CA LYS A 848 16.95 -17.10 -11.66
C LYS A 848 18.07 -16.85 -10.65
N GLU A 849 17.97 -15.79 -9.86
CA GLU A 849 18.92 -15.47 -8.80
C GLU A 849 18.98 -16.63 -7.78
N LEU A 850 17.83 -17.10 -7.30
CA LEU A 850 17.77 -18.25 -6.39
C LEU A 850 18.36 -19.51 -7.02
N ALA A 851 18.02 -19.82 -8.28
CA ALA A 851 18.57 -20.97 -9.00
C ALA A 851 20.10 -20.92 -9.12
N THR A 852 20.65 -19.72 -9.33
CA THR A 852 22.08 -19.48 -9.46
C THR A 852 22.78 -19.64 -8.13
N TRP A 853 22.30 -18.96 -7.09
CA TRP A 853 22.92 -19.00 -5.77
C TRP A 853 22.86 -20.37 -5.10
N ALA A 854 21.76 -21.11 -5.28
CA ALA A 854 21.66 -22.49 -4.79
C ALA A 854 22.82 -23.33 -5.35
N LYS A 855 23.10 -23.24 -6.66
CA LYS A 855 24.22 -23.98 -7.29
C LYS A 855 25.60 -23.52 -6.83
N ILE A 856 25.80 -22.20 -6.65
CA ILE A 856 27.09 -21.64 -6.26
C ILE A 856 27.45 -22.04 -4.84
N CYS A 857 26.52 -21.88 -3.90
CA CYS A 857 26.83 -22.08 -2.49
C CYS A 857 26.88 -23.55 -2.12
N HIS A 858 25.96 -24.37 -2.67
CA HIS A 858 25.81 -25.78 -2.34
C HIS A 858 25.30 -26.56 -3.55
N PRO A 859 26.17 -27.21 -4.35
CA PRO A 859 25.82 -27.79 -5.66
C PRO A 859 24.66 -28.82 -5.64
N ASN A 860 24.39 -29.44 -4.49
CA ASN A 860 23.33 -30.42 -4.32
C ASN A 860 22.00 -29.82 -3.81
N THR A 861 21.96 -28.51 -3.55
CA THR A 861 20.77 -27.81 -3.05
C THR A 861 19.78 -27.55 -4.18
N MET A 862 18.52 -27.91 -3.94
CA MET A 862 17.42 -27.57 -4.83
C MET A 862 16.89 -26.17 -4.51
N ALA A 863 16.88 -25.29 -5.51
CA ALA A 863 16.19 -24.00 -5.44
C ALA A 863 14.65 -24.21 -5.47
N VAL A 864 13.95 -23.60 -4.51
CA VAL A 864 12.50 -23.69 -4.34
C VAL A 864 11.93 -22.27 -4.19
N PRO A 865 11.69 -21.53 -5.30
CA PRO A 865 11.09 -20.20 -5.25
C PRO A 865 9.74 -20.24 -4.53
N ASP A 866 9.54 -19.28 -3.64
CA ASP A 866 8.31 -19.08 -2.90
C ASP A 866 7.44 -18.04 -3.61
N LEU A 867 6.26 -18.47 -4.08
CA LEU A 867 5.29 -17.63 -4.77
C LEU A 867 4.03 -17.46 -3.91
N ASP A 868 3.59 -16.21 -3.77
CA ASP A 868 2.47 -15.82 -2.91
C ASP A 868 1.13 -15.81 -3.67
N PHE A 869 0.01 -16.13 -3.02
CA PHE A 869 -1.32 -15.93 -3.60
C PHE A 869 -1.83 -14.49 -3.51
N LEU A 870 -1.22 -13.65 -2.66
CA LEU A 870 -1.68 -12.30 -2.41
C LEU A 870 -1.15 -11.30 -3.44
N ALA A 871 -1.99 -10.34 -3.81
CA ALA A 871 -1.67 -9.22 -4.66
C ALA A 871 -1.46 -7.92 -3.88
N ALA A 872 -2.24 -7.64 -2.83
CA ALA A 872 -2.06 -6.46 -1.96
C ALA A 872 -2.87 -6.57 -0.66
N TYR A 873 -2.46 -5.85 0.38
CA TYR A 873 -3.32 -5.55 1.53
C TYR A 873 -4.22 -4.36 1.20
N THR A 874 -5.54 -4.51 1.39
CA THR A 874 -6.54 -3.46 1.19
C THR A 874 -7.31 -3.21 2.50
N ASP A 875 -7.97 -2.06 2.61
CA ASP A 875 -8.78 -1.75 3.80
C ASP A 875 -9.96 -2.73 4.00
N ASP A 876 -10.37 -3.43 2.93
CA ASP A 876 -11.43 -4.44 2.90
C ASP A 876 -10.91 -5.88 3.02
N GLY A 877 -9.60 -6.08 3.23
CA GLY A 877 -8.99 -7.40 3.38
C GLY A 877 -7.70 -7.57 2.58
N VAL A 878 -7.50 -8.73 1.97
CA VAL A 878 -6.33 -8.99 1.14
C VAL A 878 -6.78 -9.25 -0.28
N ALA A 879 -6.33 -8.44 -1.24
CA ALA A 879 -6.56 -8.67 -2.66
C ALA A 879 -5.72 -9.88 -3.10
N GLN A 880 -6.36 -10.88 -3.71
CA GLN A 880 -5.68 -12.06 -4.25
C GLN A 880 -5.26 -11.86 -5.70
N LYS A 881 -4.24 -12.61 -6.13
CA LYS A 881 -3.90 -12.75 -7.55
C LYS A 881 -4.95 -13.61 -8.25
N SER A 882 -5.21 -13.30 -9.52
CA SER A 882 -6.04 -14.18 -10.35
C SER A 882 -5.33 -15.52 -10.62
N ALA A 883 -6.10 -16.55 -10.99
CA ALA A 883 -5.56 -17.85 -11.36
C ALA A 883 -4.53 -17.72 -12.49
N GLU A 884 -4.85 -16.94 -13.52
CA GLU A 884 -3.98 -16.69 -14.68
C GLU A 884 -2.67 -16.06 -14.24
N ARG A 885 -2.72 -15.18 -13.25
CA ARG A 885 -1.54 -14.53 -12.70
C ARG A 885 -0.64 -15.52 -11.97
N VAL A 886 -1.20 -16.36 -11.11
CA VAL A 886 -0.45 -17.40 -10.39
C VAL A 886 0.14 -18.42 -11.36
N ILE A 887 -0.63 -18.86 -12.36
CA ILE A 887 -0.18 -19.75 -13.43
C ILE A 887 0.99 -19.13 -14.21
N THR A 888 0.89 -17.85 -14.54
CA THR A 888 1.98 -17.15 -15.24
C THR A 888 3.25 -17.14 -14.39
N GLU A 889 3.15 -16.85 -13.08
CA GLU A 889 4.29 -16.89 -12.16
C GLU A 889 4.89 -18.30 -12.01
N LEU A 890 4.06 -19.35 -11.97
CA LEU A 890 4.50 -20.75 -11.97
C LEU A 890 5.29 -21.10 -13.23
N ARG A 891 4.81 -20.69 -14.41
CA ARG A 891 5.52 -20.91 -15.68
C ARG A 891 6.83 -20.15 -15.73
N ILE A 892 6.86 -18.93 -15.18
CA ILE A 892 8.07 -18.12 -15.07
C ILE A 892 9.11 -18.76 -14.17
N ALA A 893 8.72 -19.22 -12.99
CA ALA A 893 9.60 -19.94 -12.10
C ALA A 893 10.14 -21.21 -12.78
N SER A 894 9.27 -22.00 -13.43
CA SER A 894 9.68 -23.22 -14.14
C SER A 894 10.70 -22.96 -15.25
N LYS A 895 10.54 -21.92 -16.07
CA LYS A 895 11.53 -21.55 -17.10
C LYS A 895 12.87 -21.04 -16.52
N SER A 896 12.91 -20.66 -15.25
CA SER A 896 14.10 -20.08 -14.60
C SER A 896 15.16 -21.13 -14.23
N GLY A 897 14.93 -22.40 -14.56
CA GLY A 897 15.86 -23.50 -14.31
C GLY A 897 15.82 -24.04 -12.88
N VAL A 898 14.71 -23.81 -12.16
CA VAL A 898 14.44 -24.43 -10.86
C VAL A 898 13.66 -25.74 -11.04
N ASP A 899 13.99 -26.75 -10.24
CA ASP A 899 13.30 -28.05 -10.23
C ASP A 899 12.18 -28.14 -9.17
N GLY A 900 12.11 -27.15 -8.28
CA GLY A 900 11.13 -27.05 -7.20
C GLY A 900 10.32 -25.77 -7.23
N VAL A 901 9.18 -25.76 -6.53
CA VAL A 901 8.39 -24.54 -6.26
C VAL A 901 7.65 -24.69 -4.92
N MET A 902 7.43 -23.57 -4.24
CA MET A 902 6.55 -23.48 -3.08
C MET A 902 5.48 -22.42 -3.31
N LEU A 903 4.25 -22.70 -2.89
CA LEU A 903 3.19 -21.69 -2.79
C LEU A 903 2.87 -21.34 -1.34
N PHE A 904 2.85 -20.04 -1.04
CA PHE A 904 2.48 -19.46 0.24
C PHE A 904 1.10 -18.78 0.13
N HIS A 905 0.06 -19.24 0.83
CA HIS A 905 -0.05 -20.52 1.56
C HIS A 905 -1.47 -21.11 1.54
N TYR A 906 -1.63 -22.39 1.93
CA TYR A 906 -2.90 -23.14 1.84
C TYR A 906 -4.12 -22.42 2.43
N GLY A 907 -4.01 -21.89 3.67
CA GLY A 907 -5.09 -21.13 4.28
C GLY A 907 -5.59 -19.91 3.48
N GLN A 908 -4.82 -19.36 2.54
CA GLN A 908 -5.25 -18.26 1.66
C GLN A 908 -6.03 -18.76 0.44
N LEU A 909 -5.76 -19.96 -0.06
CA LEU A 909 -6.55 -20.58 -1.14
C LEU A 909 -8.03 -20.71 -0.76
N LEU A 910 -8.32 -20.82 0.52
CA LEU A 910 -9.67 -20.92 1.05
C LEU A 910 -10.36 -19.55 1.23
N LYS A 911 -9.69 -18.42 0.97
CA LYS A 911 -10.12 -17.05 1.33
C LYS A 911 -10.59 -16.16 0.18
N GLY A 912 -11.89 -15.91 0.11
CA GLY A 912 -12.43 -14.54 0.25
C GLY A 912 -13.00 -14.41 1.66
N TYR A 913 -12.72 -13.36 2.46
CA TYR A 913 -13.34 -13.27 3.80
C TYR A 913 -13.60 -11.85 4.31
N PRO A 914 -14.88 -11.56 4.56
CA PRO A 914 -15.33 -10.81 5.74
C PRO A 914 -15.58 -11.74 6.97
N ASP A 915 -15.85 -13.04 6.75
CA ASP A 915 -16.51 -13.90 7.75
C ASP A 915 -15.66 -14.96 8.45
N ALA A 916 -14.35 -14.75 8.55
CA ALA A 916 -13.63 -15.32 9.69
C ALA A 916 -14.19 -14.76 11.02
N GLN A 917 -14.98 -13.68 10.93
CA GLN A 917 -15.73 -13.02 12.01
C GLN A 917 -17.07 -13.68 12.38
N ARG A 918 -17.75 -14.49 11.55
CA ARG A 918 -19.08 -15.04 11.92
C ARG A 918 -19.05 -16.44 12.55
N ALA A 919 -17.96 -17.20 12.42
CA ALA A 919 -17.89 -18.59 12.91
C ALA A 919 -17.42 -18.78 14.37
N VAL A 920 -17.09 -17.71 15.11
CA VAL A 920 -16.80 -17.80 16.56
C VAL A 920 -18.05 -17.55 17.42
N HIS A 921 -19.19 -17.22 16.79
CA HIS A 921 -20.47 -17.04 17.48
C HIS A 921 -21.44 -18.20 17.19
N ARG A 922 -21.29 -19.32 17.91
CA ARG A 922 -22.43 -20.01 18.56
C ARG A 922 -21.95 -20.91 19.71
N PRO A 923 -22.74 -21.04 20.78
CA PRO A 923 -22.31 -21.57 22.07
C PRO A 923 -22.13 -23.09 22.02
N ILE A 924 -21.04 -23.55 22.65
CA ILE A 924 -20.71 -24.79 23.42
C ILE A 924 -21.50 -26.11 23.17
N PHE A 925 -22.68 -26.14 22.56
CA PHE A 925 -23.56 -27.32 22.42
C PHE A 925 -24.29 -27.43 21.06
N SER A 926 -23.59 -27.42 19.90
CA SER A 926 -24.25 -27.74 18.62
C SER A 926 -23.38 -28.65 17.72
N PRO A 927 -23.95 -29.64 17.00
CA PRO A 927 -23.20 -30.70 16.33
C PRO A 927 -22.89 -30.47 14.83
N ALA A 928 -22.98 -29.23 14.32
CA ALA A 928 -22.76 -28.91 12.89
C ALA A 928 -21.37 -28.31 12.62
N PRO A 929 -20.76 -28.52 11.43
CA PRO A 929 -19.31 -28.40 11.26
C PRO A 929 -18.79 -26.95 11.25
N LEU A 930 -17.67 -26.73 11.94
CA LEU A 930 -16.87 -25.50 11.99
C LEU A 930 -16.07 -25.21 10.70
N ARG A 931 -16.38 -25.89 9.59
CA ARG A 931 -15.55 -25.93 8.37
C ARG A 931 -15.86 -24.75 7.44
N PRO A 932 -14.85 -24.16 6.80
CA PRO A 932 -15.06 -23.40 5.57
C PRO A 932 -15.25 -24.36 4.39
N SER A 933 -16.43 -24.38 3.77
CA SER A 933 -16.63 -25.07 2.49
C SER A 933 -16.03 -24.25 1.35
N PHE A 934 -15.40 -24.90 0.37
CA PHE A 934 -15.02 -24.24 -0.87
C PHE A 934 -16.27 -23.60 -1.49
N ASN A 935 -16.25 -22.30 -1.75
CA ASN A 935 -17.32 -21.67 -2.50
C ASN A 935 -17.25 -22.17 -3.96
N ASN A 936 -18.39 -22.42 -4.60
CA ASN A 936 -18.45 -22.74 -6.03
C ASN A 936 -17.73 -21.71 -6.90
N LYS A 937 -17.53 -20.48 -6.40
CA LYS A 937 -16.76 -19.42 -7.06
C LYS A 937 -15.25 -19.62 -7.07
N ASP A 938 -14.69 -20.39 -6.13
CA ASP A 938 -13.24 -20.59 -5.99
C ASP A 938 -12.76 -21.90 -6.65
N MET A 939 -13.68 -22.85 -6.89
CA MET A 939 -13.41 -24.10 -7.62
C MET A 939 -12.72 -23.90 -8.98
N PRO A 940 -13.07 -22.91 -9.83
CA PRO A 940 -12.37 -22.67 -11.09
C PRO A 940 -10.90 -22.28 -10.92
N VAL A 941 -10.56 -21.53 -9.86
CA VAL A 941 -9.18 -21.11 -9.57
C VAL A 941 -8.34 -22.32 -9.16
N MET A 942 -8.87 -23.16 -8.27
CA MET A 942 -8.20 -24.40 -7.85
C MET A 942 -8.01 -25.36 -9.01
N GLN A 943 -9.02 -25.48 -9.87
CA GLN A 943 -8.96 -26.34 -11.04
C GLN A 943 -7.87 -25.87 -12.01
N ALA A 944 -7.80 -24.56 -12.28
CA ALA A 944 -6.78 -24.00 -13.17
C ALA A 944 -5.35 -24.20 -12.62
N ILE A 945 -5.14 -24.03 -11.31
CA ILE A 945 -3.85 -24.32 -10.66
C ILE A 945 -3.53 -25.82 -10.73
N ALA A 946 -4.51 -26.68 -10.45
CA ALA A 946 -4.35 -28.12 -10.51
C ALA A 946 -3.96 -28.57 -11.93
N ASP A 947 -4.64 -28.06 -12.96
CA ASP A 947 -4.33 -28.38 -14.36
C ASP A 947 -2.90 -27.97 -14.73
N GLU A 948 -2.45 -26.79 -14.25
CA GLU A 948 -1.08 -26.31 -14.47
C GLU A 948 -0.01 -27.20 -13.81
N LEU A 949 -0.30 -27.72 -12.61
CA LEU A 949 0.62 -28.58 -11.85
C LEU A 949 0.51 -30.08 -12.18
N GLY A 950 -0.40 -30.45 -13.10
CA GLY A 950 -0.69 -31.82 -13.51
C GLY A 950 -1.50 -32.63 -12.49
N GLY A 951 -2.34 -31.97 -11.70
CA GLY A 951 -3.28 -32.55 -10.75
C GLY A 951 -4.48 -33.24 -11.42
N LYS A 952 -5.25 -34.00 -10.63
CA LYS A 952 -6.51 -34.62 -11.07
C LYS A 952 -7.68 -33.82 -10.49
N GLY A 953 -8.41 -33.14 -11.36
CA GLY A 953 -9.39 -32.10 -11.01
C GLY A 953 -10.50 -32.45 -10.01
N TRP A 954 -11.16 -31.39 -9.56
CA TRP A 954 -12.29 -31.38 -8.63
C TRP A 954 -13.58 -31.72 -9.38
N LYS A 955 -13.82 -33.00 -9.67
CA LYS A 955 -15.08 -33.43 -10.28
C LYS A 955 -16.22 -33.26 -9.27
N ASN A 956 -17.17 -32.37 -9.59
CA ASN A 956 -18.41 -32.04 -8.85
C ASN A 956 -18.73 -33.02 -7.72
N LYS A 957 -18.39 -32.63 -6.49
CA LYS A 957 -18.85 -33.27 -5.26
C LYS A 957 -19.75 -32.29 -4.52
#